data_AF-A0A818FH10-F1
#
_entry.id   AF-A0A818FH10-F1
#
_cell.length_a   1.000
_cell.length_b   1.000
_cell.length_c   1.000
_cell.angle_alpha   90.00
_cell.angle_beta   90.00
_cell.angle_gamma   90.00
#
_symmetry.space_group_name_H-M   'P 1'
#
loop_
_entity.id
_entity.type
_entity.pdbx_description
1 polymer ?
#
loop_
_entity_poly.entity_id
_entity_poly.type
_entity_poly.pdbx_seq_one_letter_code
_entity_poly.pdbx_strand_id
1 'polypeptide(L)'
;MYSSIEITPRKLYFLASVDSSTTPTNESTIVFDDRLERTLNSRGRYVRLGSTGKFYCGGTLDGSQCNCCNGKCGPTNGCNCSSCMLLDVQKRVLPRGWLVNSDGASARCSRQNRTTYYCGRRVMPDDGTSDGYCGPTNGPQCTACQRLNQQRHRRYSRIWTIRSNSSATSTNESTTVFDDRLERTLNSRGRYARLGSTGKFYCGGTLDGSQCNCCNGKCGPTNGCNCSSCLYSIVPSYYLSLFTASNLEEAICGKGQIDIELLKRNTNYKHISADAPHIQRFWTVLSELFDEDQRKLFLIFVWGRSILPSKDEEFTSKFNINPYYLSNDEVDKALPPDKHLNANAPFGKRHSVHDEPSPHACNRGTGFGFSSNFSTALTVATLNVSATVYTSNEQINVTWTSTSASCTDDFIGVYFAEIPLTNACGYFDYEFVKSKQTSMSWQMINLRHPLQFRYYSRDHSCSGNYSLIAQSINIQPLNYNEPTHIHLAYGDRLDQIFVSYLTNSSQYTSQCQYGFDPFSLEFYRNGSTTTYTASDMCEGKANTWGPQTFIDPGYMHTILLEDLRPSTTYFYRVGNNEYGWSSIYSFTNRPATKDEAVTLIAYGDMGLSPVQPGAKSTIDRVTTRIISSNITCLLHIGDISYARGIGALWDAFMTQIQPIAARVPYMVGIGNHEYDHATGGDKDPSGAPGPGGFRPGWKVCL
;
A
#
# COMPACT_ATOMS: atom_id res chain seq x y z
N MET A 1 -43.86 5.70 9.74
CA MET A 1 -43.49 5.27 8.39
C MET A 1 -42.04 5.66 8.18
N TYR A 2 -41.21 4.65 7.96
CA TYR A 2 -39.78 4.64 7.60
C TYR A 2 -38.92 5.84 8.00
N SER A 3 -38.22 5.71 9.13
CA SER A 3 -37.07 6.54 9.49
C SER A 3 -35.79 5.77 9.15
N SER A 4 -35.12 6.17 8.08
CA SER A 4 -33.79 5.68 7.70
C SER A 4 -32.73 6.18 8.68
N ILE A 5 -31.85 5.27 9.11
CA ILE A 5 -30.64 5.56 9.88
C ILE A 5 -29.49 5.38 8.90
N GLU A 6 -28.63 6.38 8.79
CA GLU A 6 -27.42 6.28 7.98
C GLU A 6 -26.17 6.52 8.82
N ILE A 7 -25.12 5.76 8.54
CA ILE A 7 -23.95 5.61 9.40
C ILE A 7 -22.69 5.68 8.53
N THR A 8 -21.81 6.65 8.79
CA THR A 8 -20.45 6.74 8.20
C THR A 8 -19.38 6.62 9.30
N PRO A 9 -18.13 6.23 8.98
CA PRO A 9 -17.10 6.03 9.98
C PRO A 9 -16.84 7.32 10.79
N ARG A 10 -17.06 7.22 12.12
CA ARG A 10 -16.77 8.19 13.19
C ARG A 10 -17.77 9.34 13.49
N LYS A 11 -18.95 9.48 12.88
CA LYS A 11 -19.97 10.46 13.36
C LYS A 11 -21.43 9.99 13.14
N LEU A 12 -22.24 10.03 14.20
CA LEU A 12 -23.71 9.84 14.19
C LEU A 12 -24.42 11.20 14.19
N TYR A 13 -25.59 11.28 13.55
CA TYR A 13 -26.28 12.54 13.21
C TYR A 13 -27.82 12.50 13.35
N PHE A 14 -28.46 13.55 13.93
CA PHE A 14 -29.93 13.72 14.02
C PHE A 14 -30.38 15.21 13.83
N LEU A 15 -31.63 15.45 13.37
CA LEU A 15 -32.17 16.74 12.86
C LEU A 15 -32.99 17.57 13.87
N ALA A 16 -32.74 18.90 13.97
CA ALA A 16 -33.60 19.97 14.55
C ALA A 16 -33.11 21.40 14.16
N SER A 17 -33.97 22.45 14.17
CA SER A 17 -33.81 23.73 13.42
C SER A 17 -33.44 25.02 14.20
N VAL A 18 -32.65 25.91 13.54
CA VAL A 18 -32.39 27.40 13.64
C VAL A 18 -31.82 27.95 14.99
N ASP A 19 -30.81 28.85 15.10
CA ASP A 19 -30.51 30.12 14.40
C ASP A 19 -29.01 30.57 14.49
N SER A 20 -28.69 31.63 13.76
CA SER A 20 -27.41 32.11 13.19
C SER A 20 -26.42 32.91 14.08
N SER A 21 -25.11 32.74 13.82
CA SER A 21 -24.05 33.77 13.65
C SER A 21 -22.65 33.32 14.12
N THR A 22 -21.66 33.39 13.23
CA THR A 22 -20.22 33.22 13.53
C THR A 22 -19.39 34.23 12.72
N THR A 23 -18.25 34.66 13.29
CA THR A 23 -17.02 34.97 12.55
C THR A 23 -15.80 34.69 13.44
N PRO A 24 -14.72 34.05 12.91
CA PRO A 24 -13.41 33.97 13.58
C PRO A 24 -12.34 34.80 12.85
N THR A 25 -11.33 35.25 13.59
CA THR A 25 -10.15 35.96 13.07
C THR A 25 -8.91 35.06 13.03
N ASN A 26 -8.08 35.35 12.01
CA ASN A 26 -6.78 34.79 11.63
C ASN A 26 -5.72 34.72 12.74
N GLU A 27 -4.74 33.81 12.56
CA GLU A 27 -3.32 34.15 12.67
C GLU A 27 -2.40 33.17 11.94
N SER A 28 -1.21 33.66 11.60
CA SER A 28 -0.34 33.27 10.50
C SER A 28 1.03 32.69 10.93
N THR A 29 1.54 31.77 10.10
CA THR A 29 2.96 31.51 9.72
C THR A 29 4.05 31.16 10.75
N ILE A 30 4.88 30.15 10.43
CA ILE A 30 6.30 30.29 10.04
C ILE A 30 6.84 28.93 9.50
N VAL A 31 7.64 29.00 8.44
CA VAL A 31 8.40 27.90 7.81
C VAL A 31 9.87 27.99 8.22
N PHE A 32 10.53 26.85 8.49
CA PHE A 32 11.95 26.61 8.20
C PHE A 32 12.21 25.13 7.87
N ASP A 33 13.08 24.92 6.87
CA ASP A 33 13.64 23.66 6.34
C ASP A 33 15.11 23.56 6.79
N ASP A 34 15.54 22.45 7.42
CA ASP A 34 16.90 21.85 7.28
C ASP A 34 17.17 20.60 8.17
N ARG A 35 17.87 19.62 7.58
CA ARG A 35 18.86 18.67 8.15
C ARG A 35 18.45 17.39 8.92
N LEU A 36 18.75 16.27 8.25
CA LEU A 36 19.23 15.02 8.84
C LEU A 36 20.45 15.22 9.78
N GLU A 37 20.38 14.58 10.94
CA GLU A 37 21.46 14.07 11.82
C GLU A 37 22.34 15.01 12.65
N ARG A 38 22.27 14.83 13.99
CA ARG A 38 23.30 15.23 14.97
C ARG A 38 23.78 14.03 15.81
N THR A 39 24.31 12.98 15.19
CA THR A 39 24.93 11.87 15.95
C THR A 39 26.42 12.13 16.17
N LEU A 40 26.88 12.10 17.42
CA LEU A 40 28.28 12.22 17.83
C LEU A 40 28.84 10.85 18.21
N ASN A 41 30.09 10.56 17.86
CA ASN A 41 30.79 9.37 18.39
C ASN A 41 31.35 9.63 19.79
N SER A 42 31.95 8.60 20.40
CA SER A 42 32.55 8.69 21.75
C SER A 42 33.75 9.66 21.87
N ARG A 43 34.17 10.30 20.77
CA ARG A 43 35.18 11.37 20.73
C ARG A 43 34.58 12.77 20.46
N GLY A 44 33.25 12.90 20.50
CA GLY A 44 32.56 14.16 20.22
C GLY A 44 32.67 14.63 18.78
N ARG A 45 33.00 13.75 17.82
CA ARG A 45 33.03 14.09 16.39
C ARG A 45 31.69 13.74 15.75
N TYR A 46 31.18 14.62 14.88
CA TYR A 46 30.06 14.30 14.00
C TYR A 46 30.43 13.13 13.11
N VAL A 47 29.54 12.15 13.05
CA VAL A 47 29.69 10.99 12.19
C VAL A 47 28.72 11.06 11.03
N ARG A 48 29.15 10.53 9.89
CA ARG A 48 28.32 10.29 8.71
C ARG A 48 28.26 8.81 8.43
N LEU A 49 27.11 8.33 7.98
CA LEU A 49 26.97 6.96 7.50
C LEU A 49 27.52 6.86 6.07
N GLY A 50 28.44 5.93 5.82
CA GLY A 50 28.92 5.61 4.46
C GLY A 50 27.93 4.71 3.72
N SER A 51 28.11 4.55 2.41
CA SER A 51 27.27 3.71 1.54
C SER A 51 27.23 2.23 1.95
N THR A 52 28.22 1.75 2.71
CA THR A 52 28.25 0.41 3.32
C THR A 52 27.58 0.35 4.69
N GLY A 53 26.91 1.42 5.14
CA GLY A 53 26.26 1.49 6.44
C GLY A 53 27.22 1.63 7.63
N LYS A 54 28.51 1.93 7.41
CA LYS A 54 29.45 2.19 8.52
C LYS A 54 29.53 3.66 8.87
N PHE A 55 29.79 3.97 10.13
CA PHE A 55 30.00 5.36 10.57
C PHE A 55 31.42 5.86 10.26
N TYR A 56 31.57 7.10 9.82
CA TYR A 56 32.87 7.74 9.59
C TYR A 56 32.86 9.18 10.07
N CYS A 57 33.93 9.63 10.71
CA CYS A 57 34.03 11.00 11.24
C CYS A 57 35.00 11.92 10.47
N GLY A 58 35.65 11.44 9.41
CA GLY A 58 36.61 12.22 8.60
C GLY A 58 37.95 12.54 9.29
N GLY A 59 38.03 12.45 10.62
CA GLY A 59 39.24 12.80 11.38
C GLY A 59 40.33 11.73 11.36
N THR A 60 41.46 12.02 12.01
CA THR A 60 42.61 11.09 12.11
C THR A 60 42.23 9.78 12.81
N LEU A 61 42.77 8.67 12.29
CA LEU A 61 42.64 7.34 12.88
C LEU A 61 43.48 7.23 14.15
N ASP A 62 43.01 6.40 15.05
CA ASP A 62 43.66 6.04 16.29
C ASP A 62 44.47 4.75 16.16
N GLY A 63 45.65 4.72 16.77
CA GLY A 63 46.62 3.64 16.66
C GLY A 63 47.57 3.78 15.46
N SER A 64 48.48 2.82 15.29
CA SER A 64 49.46 2.81 14.19
C SER A 64 48.78 2.65 12.82
N GLN A 65 49.34 3.30 11.79
CA GLN A 65 48.82 3.24 10.42
C GLN A 65 48.83 1.78 9.92
N CYS A 66 47.73 1.32 9.31
CA CYS A 66 47.73 0.08 8.53
C CYS A 66 48.15 0.38 7.10
N ASN A 67 48.76 -0.60 6.43
CA ASN A 67 49.08 -0.52 5.00
C ASN A 67 47.82 -0.45 4.11
N CYS A 68 46.63 -0.48 4.73
CA CYS A 68 45.31 -0.54 4.12
C CYS A 68 44.54 0.80 4.11
N CYS A 69 45.14 1.90 4.60
CA CYS A 69 44.46 3.21 4.67
C CYS A 69 45.42 4.41 4.66
N ASN A 70 44.87 5.57 4.33
CA ASN A 70 45.55 6.88 4.30
C ASN A 70 45.63 7.58 5.68
N GLY A 71 45.35 6.89 6.78
CA GLY A 71 45.39 7.46 8.13
C GLY A 71 44.15 8.28 8.54
N LYS A 72 43.15 8.46 7.68
CA LYS A 72 41.89 9.17 8.00
C LYS A 72 40.69 8.22 8.14
N CYS A 73 39.69 8.66 8.92
CA CYS A 73 38.47 7.93 9.16
C CYS A 73 37.46 8.17 8.01
N GLY A 74 37.36 7.28 7.02
CA GLY A 74 36.49 7.51 5.86
C GLY A 74 36.19 6.26 5.02
N PRO A 75 35.14 6.27 4.19
CA PRO A 75 34.67 5.10 3.43
C PRO A 75 35.52 4.76 2.19
N THR A 76 36.28 5.71 1.65
CA THR A 76 37.05 5.53 0.40
C THR A 76 38.43 4.94 0.65
N ASN A 77 39.40 5.78 1.05
CA ASN A 77 40.79 5.40 1.35
C ASN A 77 41.09 5.39 2.86
N GLY A 78 40.06 5.50 3.69
CA GLY A 78 40.16 5.54 5.14
C GLY A 78 39.77 4.21 5.80
N CYS A 79 40.19 4.01 7.05
CA CYS A 79 39.57 2.99 7.90
C CYS A 79 38.42 3.62 8.70
N ASN A 80 37.66 2.81 9.43
CA ASN A 80 36.79 3.28 10.48
C ASN A 80 37.62 3.45 11.78
N CYS A 81 37.41 4.53 12.54
CA CYS A 81 38.13 4.81 13.79
C CYS A 81 37.51 4.01 14.96
N SER A 82 38.21 3.80 16.10
CA SER A 82 37.63 2.94 17.15
C SER A 82 36.32 3.50 17.75
N SER A 83 36.16 4.82 17.80
CA SER A 83 34.93 5.48 18.25
C SER A 83 33.77 5.29 17.29
N CYS A 84 34.03 5.30 15.97
CA CYS A 84 33.02 5.00 14.97
C CYS A 84 32.71 3.49 14.92
N MET A 85 33.71 2.62 15.15
CA MET A 85 33.51 1.17 15.27
C MET A 85 32.65 0.83 16.50
N LEU A 86 32.88 1.53 17.62
CA LEU A 86 32.08 1.34 18.82
C LEU A 86 30.63 1.77 18.56
N LEU A 87 30.42 2.85 17.82
CA LEU A 87 29.09 3.26 17.39
C LEU A 87 28.46 2.26 16.41
N ASP A 88 29.25 1.70 15.49
CA ASP A 88 28.84 0.62 14.58
C ASP A 88 28.36 -0.61 15.36
N VAL A 89 29.05 -0.98 16.44
CA VAL A 89 28.70 -2.10 17.35
C VAL A 89 27.46 -1.76 18.20
N GLN A 90 27.39 -0.55 18.76
CA GLN A 90 26.31 -0.12 19.64
C GLN A 90 24.99 0.06 18.88
N LYS A 91 25.01 0.73 17.71
CA LYS A 91 23.82 0.98 16.90
C LYS A 91 23.26 -0.29 16.25
N ARG A 92 24.12 -1.29 16.00
CA ARG A 92 23.71 -2.62 15.51
C ARG A 92 23.50 -3.64 16.63
N VAL A 93 23.65 -3.24 17.90
CA VAL A 93 23.48 -4.10 19.09
C VAL A 93 24.28 -5.42 18.99
N LEU A 94 25.52 -5.36 18.47
CA LEU A 94 26.28 -6.58 18.17
C LEU A 94 26.78 -7.28 19.44
N PRO A 95 26.78 -8.64 19.49
CA PRO A 95 27.28 -9.40 20.63
C PRO A 95 28.79 -9.18 20.87
N ARG A 96 29.26 -9.51 22.09
CA ARG A 96 30.67 -9.40 22.45
C ARG A 96 31.55 -10.20 21.49
N GLY A 97 32.57 -9.55 20.93
CA GLY A 97 33.52 -10.16 19.99
C GLY A 97 33.10 -10.07 18.51
N TRP A 98 32.02 -9.36 18.20
CA TRP A 98 31.63 -8.99 16.84
C TRP A 98 32.10 -7.59 16.49
N LEU A 99 32.49 -7.39 15.24
CA LEU A 99 32.88 -6.11 14.65
C LEU A 99 32.29 -6.01 13.25
N VAL A 100 32.34 -4.83 12.64
CA VAL A 100 31.83 -4.62 11.28
C VAL A 100 33.00 -4.51 10.31
N ASN A 101 33.01 -5.30 9.23
CA ASN A 101 34.08 -5.28 8.21
C ASN A 101 33.95 -4.08 7.26
N SER A 102 34.79 -3.92 6.23
CA SER A 102 34.75 -2.75 5.33
C SER A 102 33.49 -2.66 4.46
N ASP A 103 32.81 -3.78 4.23
CA ASP A 103 31.61 -3.87 3.37
C ASP A 103 30.32 -3.67 4.18
N GLY A 104 30.41 -3.32 5.47
CA GLY A 104 29.25 -3.13 6.33
C GLY A 104 28.72 -4.39 7.00
N ALA A 105 29.28 -5.57 6.68
CA ALA A 105 28.82 -6.82 7.23
C ALA A 105 29.35 -7.05 8.65
N SER A 106 28.46 -7.50 9.54
CA SER A 106 28.80 -8.00 10.87
C SER A 106 29.68 -9.24 10.74
N ALA A 107 30.83 -9.21 11.39
CA ALA A 107 31.81 -10.28 11.34
C ALA A 107 32.12 -10.74 12.76
N ARG A 108 32.14 -12.07 12.93
CA ARG A 108 32.40 -12.73 14.20
C ARG A 108 33.84 -13.20 14.27
N CYS A 109 34.49 -12.99 15.41
CA CYS A 109 35.80 -13.57 15.64
C CYS A 109 35.72 -15.09 15.82
N SER A 110 36.60 -15.83 15.16
CA SER A 110 36.75 -17.28 15.28
C SER A 110 36.99 -17.69 16.73
N ARG A 111 36.25 -18.69 17.19
CA ARG A 111 36.46 -19.27 18.53
C ARG A 111 37.76 -20.06 18.62
N GLN A 112 38.27 -20.58 17.49
CA GLN A 112 39.46 -21.42 17.43
C GLN A 112 40.76 -20.62 17.61
N ASN A 113 40.95 -19.55 16.83
CA ASN A 113 42.19 -18.77 16.85
C ASN A 113 42.07 -17.38 17.49
N ARG A 114 40.85 -16.91 17.79
CA ARG A 114 40.55 -15.59 18.39
C ARG A 114 41.22 -14.40 17.69
N THR A 115 41.56 -14.53 16.41
CA THR A 115 42.25 -13.51 15.60
C THR A 115 41.59 -13.28 14.25
N THR A 116 40.97 -14.29 13.66
CA THR A 116 40.32 -14.22 12.34
C THR A 116 38.84 -13.90 12.47
N TYR A 117 38.32 -13.02 11.61
CA TYR A 117 36.91 -12.65 11.54
C TYR A 117 36.22 -13.28 10.32
N TYR A 118 34.99 -13.73 10.49
CA TYR A 118 34.19 -14.33 9.43
C TYR A 118 32.81 -13.68 9.39
N CYS A 119 32.30 -13.39 8.20
CA CYS A 119 31.00 -12.71 8.03
C CYS A 119 29.89 -13.62 7.53
N GLY A 120 30.19 -14.88 7.18
CA GLY A 120 29.20 -15.85 6.70
C GLY A 120 28.58 -15.53 5.34
N ARG A 121 29.06 -14.50 4.64
CA ARG A 121 28.62 -14.18 3.27
C ARG A 121 29.22 -15.16 2.26
N ARG A 122 28.48 -15.50 1.22
CA ARG A 122 29.02 -16.24 0.07
C ARG A 122 30.01 -15.36 -0.69
N VAL A 123 31.18 -15.91 -1.03
CA VAL A 123 32.29 -15.17 -1.66
C VAL A 123 32.83 -15.87 -2.90
N MET A 124 32.52 -17.14 -3.09
CA MET A 124 32.72 -17.87 -4.33
C MET A 124 31.68 -18.98 -4.47
N PRO A 125 31.49 -19.54 -5.67
CA PRO A 125 30.71 -20.75 -5.87
C PRO A 125 31.24 -21.92 -5.02
N ASP A 126 30.37 -22.87 -4.68
CA ASP A 126 30.81 -24.15 -4.11
C ASP A 126 31.42 -24.97 -5.25
N ASP A 127 32.72 -25.24 -5.15
CA ASP A 127 33.51 -25.94 -6.15
C ASP A 127 33.91 -27.35 -5.68
N GLY A 128 33.30 -27.84 -4.58
CA GLY A 128 33.61 -29.13 -3.97
C GLY A 128 34.88 -29.12 -3.11
N THR A 129 35.68 -28.05 -3.13
CA THR A 129 36.86 -27.87 -2.26
C THR A 129 36.63 -26.86 -1.13
N SER A 130 35.68 -25.94 -1.33
CA SER A 130 35.27 -24.93 -0.35
C SER A 130 33.75 -24.77 -0.38
N ASP A 131 33.13 -24.55 0.79
CA ASP A 131 31.68 -24.30 0.91
C ASP A 131 31.24 -22.97 0.25
N GLY A 132 32.19 -22.15 -0.21
CA GLY A 132 31.96 -20.88 -0.89
C GLY A 132 31.60 -19.73 0.07
N TYR A 133 31.55 -19.96 1.38
CA TYR A 133 31.18 -18.98 2.39
C TYR A 133 32.39 -18.45 3.17
N CYS A 134 32.32 -17.19 3.58
CA CYS A 134 33.31 -16.61 4.47
C CYS A 134 33.14 -17.15 5.89
N GLY A 135 33.74 -18.30 6.18
CA GLY A 135 33.59 -19.04 7.42
C GLY A 135 34.77 -19.97 7.74
N PRO A 136 34.85 -20.50 8.97
CA PRO A 136 35.87 -21.48 9.35
C PRO A 136 35.59 -22.91 8.82
N THR A 137 34.46 -23.12 8.14
CA THR A 137 33.92 -24.42 7.69
C THR A 137 34.38 -24.76 6.27
N ASN A 138 35.69 -24.73 6.03
CA ASN A 138 36.29 -25.02 4.72
C ASN A 138 36.12 -23.92 3.64
N GLY A 139 35.54 -22.77 3.96
CA GLY A 139 35.40 -21.63 3.04
C GLY A 139 36.48 -20.54 3.17
N PRO A 140 36.71 -19.72 2.14
CA PRO A 140 37.77 -18.71 2.14
C PRO A 140 37.39 -17.47 2.96
N GLN A 141 38.37 -16.78 3.54
CA GLN A 141 38.11 -15.50 4.18
C GLN A 141 37.93 -14.37 3.14
N CYS A 142 36.83 -13.64 3.19
CA CYS A 142 36.60 -12.49 2.30
C CYS A 142 37.60 -11.35 2.54
N THR A 143 37.94 -10.59 1.49
CA THR A 143 38.89 -9.46 1.55
C THR A 143 38.54 -8.44 2.63
N ALA A 144 37.24 -8.16 2.83
CA ALA A 144 36.78 -7.24 3.88
C ALA A 144 37.06 -7.76 5.30
N CYS A 145 36.88 -9.06 5.53
CA CYS A 145 37.21 -9.70 6.80
C CYS A 145 38.72 -9.85 7.00
N GLN A 146 39.50 -10.08 5.93
CA GLN A 146 40.97 -10.04 5.98
C GLN A 146 41.46 -8.64 6.41
N ARG A 147 40.90 -7.58 5.83
CA ARG A 147 41.17 -6.18 6.24
C ARG A 147 40.78 -5.94 7.70
N LEU A 148 39.65 -6.50 8.15
CA LEU A 148 39.21 -6.39 9.54
C LEU A 148 40.18 -7.05 10.53
N ASN A 149 40.79 -8.20 10.17
CA ASN A 149 41.82 -8.84 11.01
C ASN A 149 43.00 -7.89 11.26
N GLN A 150 43.48 -7.23 10.21
CA GLN A 150 44.60 -6.28 10.28
C GLN A 150 44.24 -5.06 11.16
N GLN A 151 43.03 -4.53 10.99
CA GLN A 151 42.54 -3.38 11.77
C GLN A 151 42.35 -3.73 13.25
N ARG A 152 41.85 -4.92 13.55
CA ARG A 152 41.53 -5.34 14.93
C ARG A 152 42.74 -5.35 15.84
N HIS A 153 43.88 -5.91 15.40
CA HIS A 153 45.08 -5.98 16.21
C HIS A 153 45.65 -4.59 16.53
N ARG A 154 45.53 -3.64 15.59
CA ARG A 154 46.10 -2.29 15.71
C ARG A 154 45.18 -1.28 16.39
N ARG A 155 43.85 -1.47 16.31
CA ARG A 155 42.86 -0.42 16.65
C ARG A 155 41.68 -0.85 17.53
N TYR A 156 41.16 -2.06 17.39
CA TYR A 156 39.90 -2.46 18.03
C TYR A 156 40.07 -3.40 19.24
N SER A 157 41.30 -3.68 19.65
CA SER A 157 41.61 -4.60 20.76
C SER A 157 40.92 -4.22 22.08
N ARG A 158 40.68 -2.92 22.32
CA ARG A 158 40.03 -2.38 23.53
C ARG A 158 38.50 -2.40 23.51
N ILE A 159 37.86 -2.70 22.37
CA ILE A 159 36.40 -2.85 22.30
C ILE A 159 35.93 -4.14 23.04
N TRP A 160 36.86 -5.06 23.35
CA TRP A 160 36.62 -6.35 24.01
C TRP A 160 36.40 -6.30 25.53
N THR A 161 36.84 -5.25 26.22
CA THR A 161 36.87 -5.20 27.71
C THR A 161 35.65 -4.53 28.34
N ILE A 162 34.77 -3.89 27.56
CA ILE A 162 33.58 -3.21 28.10
C ILE A 162 32.40 -4.19 28.08
N ARG A 163 32.35 -5.07 29.10
CA ARG A 163 31.18 -5.80 29.67
C ARG A 163 31.70 -7.00 30.45
N SER A 164 32.18 -6.74 31.66
CA SER A 164 32.37 -7.77 32.69
C SER A 164 31.21 -7.67 33.68
N ASN A 165 30.28 -8.61 33.60
CA ASN A 165 29.84 -9.38 34.78
C ASN A 165 28.90 -10.53 34.39
N SER A 166 29.07 -11.62 35.12
CA SER A 166 28.34 -12.89 35.12
C SER A 166 28.80 -13.97 34.12
N SER A 167 28.80 -15.18 34.65
CA SER A 167 29.70 -16.31 34.45
C SER A 167 28.88 -17.60 34.47
N ALA A 168 29.13 -18.53 33.55
CA ALA A 168 28.81 -19.98 33.65
C ALA A 168 29.32 -20.68 32.36
N THR A 169 30.45 -21.40 32.42
CA THR A 169 30.62 -22.86 32.57
C THR A 169 30.00 -23.75 31.48
N SER A 170 30.88 -24.53 30.86
CA SER A 170 30.69 -25.45 29.74
C SER A 170 30.35 -26.87 30.18
N THR A 171 29.52 -27.58 29.42
CA THR A 171 29.59 -29.05 29.29
C THR A 171 29.20 -29.49 27.88
N ASN A 172 29.96 -30.47 27.36
CA ASN A 172 29.75 -31.20 26.12
C ASN A 172 28.59 -32.19 26.26
N GLU A 173 27.83 -32.45 25.19
CA GLU A 173 27.48 -33.80 24.74
C GLU A 173 26.70 -33.82 23.42
N SER A 174 26.60 -35.02 22.86
CA SER A 174 26.67 -35.42 21.46
C SER A 174 25.37 -35.43 20.65
N THR A 175 25.60 -35.44 19.34
CA THR A 175 24.72 -35.58 18.17
C THR A 175 23.60 -36.63 18.23
N THR A 176 22.37 -36.18 17.95
CA THR A 176 21.36 -36.93 17.18
C THR A 176 20.70 -36.00 16.17
N VAL A 177 20.58 -36.46 14.93
CA VAL A 177 20.16 -35.74 13.73
C VAL A 177 18.73 -35.18 13.87
N PHE A 178 18.60 -33.85 13.78
CA PHE A 178 17.33 -33.14 13.58
C PHE A 178 17.60 -31.86 12.78
N ASP A 179 16.80 -31.58 11.75
CA ASP A 179 16.88 -30.38 10.88
C ASP A 179 16.96 -29.09 11.72
N ASP A 180 17.95 -28.23 11.43
CA ASP A 180 18.43 -27.14 12.29
C ASP A 180 17.85 -25.75 11.92
N ARG A 181 16.71 -25.75 11.24
CA ARG A 181 16.07 -24.53 10.68
C ARG A 181 15.05 -23.79 11.59
N LEU A 182 14.98 -24.06 12.90
CA LEU A 182 14.02 -23.39 13.82
C LEU A 182 14.70 -22.84 15.08
N GLU A 183 14.31 -21.62 15.51
CA GLU A 183 14.81 -20.96 16.74
C GLU A 183 14.69 -21.91 17.96
N ARG A 184 15.82 -22.14 18.64
CA ARG A 184 15.89 -22.96 19.87
C ARG A 184 15.95 -22.06 21.10
N THR A 185 15.11 -22.32 22.09
CA THR A 185 15.22 -21.75 23.44
C THR A 185 15.19 -22.86 24.50
N LEU A 186 15.66 -22.59 25.71
CA LEU A 186 15.53 -23.52 26.84
C LEU A 186 14.21 -23.23 27.56
N ASN A 187 13.40 -24.26 27.77
CA ASN A 187 12.19 -24.13 28.57
C ASN A 187 12.51 -24.11 30.08
N SER A 188 11.49 -23.90 30.92
CA SER A 188 11.65 -23.79 32.38
C SER A 188 12.20 -25.05 33.07
N ARG A 189 12.32 -26.19 32.36
CA ARG A 189 12.95 -27.43 32.83
C ARG A 189 14.31 -27.70 32.20
N GLY A 190 14.90 -26.71 31.53
CA GLY A 190 16.19 -26.83 30.85
C GLY A 190 16.16 -27.73 29.62
N ARG A 191 14.99 -28.04 29.06
CA ARG A 191 14.88 -28.78 27.80
C ARG A 191 14.80 -27.82 26.63
N TYR A 192 15.43 -28.18 25.51
CA TYR A 192 15.29 -27.41 24.27
C TYR A 192 13.85 -27.45 23.78
N ALA A 193 13.24 -26.27 23.64
CA ALA A 193 11.97 -26.06 23.00
C ALA A 193 12.16 -25.37 21.65
N ARG A 194 11.36 -25.78 20.66
CA ARG A 194 11.41 -25.31 19.28
C ARG A 194 10.10 -24.61 18.92
N LEU A 195 10.17 -23.49 18.25
CA LEU A 195 8.98 -22.81 17.74
C LEU A 195 8.36 -23.66 16.61
N GLY A 196 7.11 -24.09 16.78
CA GLY A 196 6.34 -24.79 15.75
C GLY A 196 5.63 -23.83 14.80
N SER A 197 5.10 -24.36 13.69
CA SER A 197 4.38 -23.61 12.65
C SER A 197 3.11 -22.88 13.15
N THR A 198 2.62 -23.25 14.33
CA THR A 198 1.47 -22.63 15.02
C THR A 198 1.87 -21.45 15.90
N GLY A 199 3.15 -21.06 15.94
CA GLY A 199 3.67 -20.00 16.82
C GLY A 199 3.86 -20.42 18.28
N LYS A 200 3.69 -21.71 18.60
CA LYS A 200 3.89 -22.27 19.96
C LYS A 200 5.24 -22.97 20.07
N PHE A 201 5.87 -22.94 21.25
CA PHE A 201 7.10 -23.70 21.51
C PHE A 201 6.77 -25.14 21.92
N TYR A 202 7.51 -26.12 21.38
CA TYR A 202 7.35 -27.54 21.67
C TYR A 202 8.68 -28.19 22.01
N CYS A 203 8.71 -29.06 23.03
CA CYS A 203 9.95 -29.70 23.49
C CYS A 203 9.99 -31.22 23.26
N GLY A 204 8.95 -31.84 22.73
CA GLY A 204 8.88 -33.31 22.53
C GLY A 204 8.78 -34.12 23.83
N GLY A 205 8.75 -33.46 25.00
CA GLY A 205 8.66 -34.11 26.31
C GLY A 205 7.24 -34.56 26.67
N THR A 206 7.13 -35.39 27.70
CA THR A 206 5.85 -35.83 28.26
C THR A 206 5.04 -34.64 28.79
N LEU A 207 3.73 -34.63 28.56
CA LEU A 207 2.85 -33.59 29.08
C LEU A 207 2.70 -33.66 30.60
N ASP A 208 2.47 -32.49 31.21
CA ASP A 208 2.33 -32.29 32.65
C ASP A 208 0.89 -32.61 33.10
N GLY A 209 0.49 -33.88 33.01
CA GLY A 209 -0.85 -34.33 33.42
C GLY A 209 -1.25 -35.69 32.82
N SER A 210 -2.16 -36.39 33.49
CA SER A 210 -2.70 -37.68 33.02
C SER A 210 -3.77 -37.47 31.94
N GLN A 211 -3.49 -38.01 30.75
CA GLN A 211 -4.41 -38.26 29.62
C GLN A 211 -5.21 -37.04 29.08
N CYS A 212 -4.66 -36.38 28.05
CA CYS A 212 -5.47 -35.64 27.07
C CYS A 212 -5.85 -36.60 25.93
N ASN A 213 -7.16 -36.81 25.72
CA ASN A 213 -7.70 -37.64 24.63
C ASN A 213 -7.39 -37.08 23.23
N CYS A 214 -6.88 -35.86 23.19
CA CYS A 214 -6.50 -35.09 22.02
C CYS A 214 -5.05 -35.33 21.56
N CYS A 215 -4.22 -36.07 22.30
CA CYS A 215 -2.83 -36.28 21.94
C CYS A 215 -2.25 -37.60 22.44
N ASN A 216 -1.07 -37.95 21.91
CA ASN A 216 -0.30 -39.12 22.30
C ASN A 216 0.53 -38.91 23.60
N GLY A 217 0.14 -37.96 24.46
CA GLY A 217 0.84 -37.65 25.72
C GLY A 217 2.18 -36.93 25.57
N LYS A 218 2.55 -36.49 24.36
CA LYS A 218 3.80 -35.74 24.10
C LYS A 218 3.52 -34.30 23.65
N CYS A 219 4.37 -33.38 24.12
CA CYS A 219 4.39 -31.99 23.70
C CYS A 219 4.89 -31.89 22.26
N GLY A 220 4.00 -31.56 21.31
CA GLY A 220 4.36 -31.55 19.90
C GLY A 220 3.31 -30.91 18.99
N PRO A 221 3.74 -30.39 17.82
CA PRO A 221 2.87 -29.69 16.88
C PRO A 221 1.85 -30.62 16.21
N THR A 222 2.16 -31.91 16.09
CA THR A 222 1.36 -32.90 15.35
C THR A 222 -0.04 -33.13 15.92
N ASN A 223 -0.25 -32.83 17.21
CA ASN A 223 -1.55 -32.95 17.90
C ASN A 223 -1.90 -31.69 18.72
N GLY A 224 -1.24 -30.55 18.44
CA GLY A 224 -1.55 -29.24 19.05
C GLY A 224 -1.20 -29.05 20.53
N CYS A 225 -0.81 -30.09 21.27
CA CYS A 225 -0.58 -29.99 22.71
C CYS A 225 0.79 -29.40 23.09
N ASN A 226 0.75 -28.35 23.91
CA ASN A 226 1.90 -27.66 24.45
C ASN A 226 2.01 -27.94 25.97
N CYS A 227 3.21 -28.21 26.50
CA CYS A 227 3.39 -28.39 27.95
C CYS A 227 3.47 -27.02 28.66
N SER A 228 3.12 -27.00 29.94
CA SER A 228 3.18 -25.77 30.76
C SER A 228 4.58 -25.15 30.74
N SER A 229 5.62 -25.99 30.75
CA SER A 229 7.02 -25.55 30.70
C SER A 229 7.38 -24.76 29.42
N CYS A 230 6.73 -25.07 28.30
CA CYS A 230 6.92 -24.36 27.02
C CYS A 230 5.92 -23.19 26.83
N LEU A 231 4.82 -23.16 27.56
CA LEU A 231 4.00 -21.96 27.70
C LEU A 231 4.77 -20.88 28.49
N TYR A 232 5.51 -21.31 29.53
CA TYR A 232 6.32 -20.41 30.37
C TYR A 232 7.51 -19.76 29.66
N SER A 233 7.92 -20.26 28.49
CA SER A 233 8.92 -19.58 27.64
C SER A 233 8.35 -18.39 26.86
N ILE A 234 7.03 -18.24 26.80
CA ILE A 234 6.35 -17.11 26.15
C ILE A 234 5.89 -16.11 27.22
N VAL A 235 5.29 -16.61 28.30
CA VAL A 235 4.79 -15.80 29.42
C VAL A 235 5.32 -16.37 30.73
N PRO A 236 6.14 -15.64 31.50
CA PRO A 236 6.68 -16.13 32.77
C PRO A 236 5.58 -16.63 33.72
N SER A 237 5.83 -17.77 34.37
CA SER A 237 4.82 -18.47 35.19
C SER A 237 4.22 -17.61 36.30
N TYR A 238 5.00 -16.69 36.87
CA TYR A 238 4.55 -15.80 37.93
C TYR A 238 3.52 -14.77 37.46
N TYR A 239 3.49 -14.40 36.17
CA TYR A 239 2.43 -13.53 35.65
C TYR A 239 1.10 -14.28 35.49
N LEU A 240 1.15 -15.55 35.10
CA LEU A 240 -0.05 -16.38 34.94
C LEU A 240 -0.67 -16.76 36.29
N SER A 241 0.14 -16.90 37.35
CA SER A 241 -0.38 -17.16 38.71
C SER A 241 -1.09 -15.97 39.36
N LEU A 242 -1.03 -14.77 38.77
CA LEU A 242 -1.78 -13.60 39.24
C LEU A 242 -3.25 -13.64 38.82
N PHE A 243 -3.63 -14.55 37.91
CA PHE A 243 -4.97 -14.66 37.36
C PHE A 243 -5.53 -16.05 37.64
N THR A 244 -6.81 -16.13 38.02
CA THR A 244 -7.56 -17.38 37.82
C THR A 244 -7.77 -17.61 36.31
N ALA A 245 -8.11 -18.83 35.88
CA ALA A 245 -8.40 -19.10 34.48
C ALA A 245 -9.45 -18.14 33.90
N SER A 246 -10.48 -17.84 34.69
CA SER A 246 -11.53 -16.87 34.34
C SER A 246 -11.01 -15.43 34.29
N ASN A 247 -10.14 -15.00 35.21
CA ASN A 247 -9.57 -13.65 35.16
C ASN A 247 -8.59 -13.47 33.99
N LEU A 248 -7.89 -14.53 33.60
CA LEU A 248 -6.97 -14.49 32.46
C LEU A 248 -7.75 -14.42 31.13
N GLU A 249 -8.84 -15.17 31.03
CA GLU A 249 -9.78 -15.09 29.90
C GLU A 249 -10.40 -13.71 29.81
N GLU A 250 -10.89 -13.15 30.92
CA GLU A 250 -11.46 -11.79 30.95
C GLU A 250 -10.42 -10.71 30.62
N ALA A 251 -9.17 -10.86 31.08
CA ALA A 251 -8.09 -9.91 30.79
C ALA A 251 -7.60 -9.94 29.34
N ILE A 252 -7.69 -11.09 28.66
CA ILE A 252 -7.24 -11.28 27.28
C ILE A 252 -8.38 -11.07 26.27
N CYS A 253 -9.55 -11.62 26.57
CA CYS A 253 -10.71 -11.64 25.68
C CYS A 253 -11.75 -10.56 26.01
N GLY A 254 -11.59 -9.84 27.13
CA GLY A 254 -12.58 -8.88 27.64
C GLY A 254 -13.78 -9.55 28.31
N LYS A 255 -14.63 -8.76 28.98
CA LYS A 255 -15.96 -9.24 29.40
C LYS A 255 -16.80 -9.54 28.17
N GLY A 256 -17.38 -10.73 28.10
CA GLY A 256 -18.09 -11.22 26.91
C GLY A 256 -19.38 -10.48 26.52
N GLN A 257 -19.84 -9.52 27.33
CA GLN A 257 -21.01 -8.68 27.07
C GLN A 257 -20.63 -7.20 26.98
N ILE A 258 -21.19 -6.51 26.00
CA ILE A 258 -20.99 -5.07 25.84
C ILE A 258 -21.87 -4.31 26.84
N ASP A 259 -21.24 -3.65 27.81
CA ASP A 259 -21.93 -2.78 28.76
C ASP A 259 -22.36 -1.47 28.06
N ILE A 260 -23.62 -1.44 27.60
CA ILE A 260 -24.21 -0.28 26.91
C ILE A 260 -24.32 0.94 27.84
N GLU A 261 -24.50 0.74 29.15
CA GLU A 261 -24.54 1.85 30.11
C GLU A 261 -23.14 2.46 30.30
N LEU A 262 -22.08 1.64 30.26
CA LEU A 262 -20.69 2.12 30.20
C LEU A 262 -20.39 2.91 28.93
N LEU A 263 -20.89 2.46 27.78
CA LEU A 263 -20.73 3.21 26.54
C LEU A 263 -21.53 4.53 26.58
N LYS A 264 -22.77 4.50 27.05
CA LYS A 264 -23.67 5.66 27.16
C LYS A 264 -23.10 6.74 28.07
N ARG A 265 -22.56 6.38 29.24
CA ARG A 265 -21.90 7.34 30.16
C ARG A 265 -20.58 7.88 29.63
N ASN A 266 -19.91 7.14 28.75
CA ASN A 266 -18.71 7.57 28.02
C ASN A 266 -19.00 8.11 26.61
N THR A 267 -20.22 8.60 26.39
CA THR A 267 -20.61 9.28 25.16
C THR A 267 -20.63 10.79 25.35
N ASN A 268 -20.08 11.52 24.38
CA ASN A 268 -20.13 12.95 24.28
C ASN A 268 -21.18 13.36 23.23
N TYR A 269 -22.23 14.04 23.69
CA TYR A 269 -23.29 14.57 22.84
C TYR A 269 -22.95 16.00 22.46
N LYS A 270 -22.46 16.20 21.24
CA LYS A 270 -22.06 17.51 20.75
C LYS A 270 -23.25 18.17 20.06
N HIS A 271 -23.67 19.33 20.57
CA HIS A 271 -24.78 20.11 20.00
C HIS A 271 -26.13 19.38 19.92
N ILE A 272 -26.31 18.35 20.75
CA ILE A 272 -27.55 17.57 20.86
C ILE A 272 -27.76 17.10 22.29
N SER A 273 -29.00 17.06 22.76
CA SER A 273 -29.31 16.60 24.13
C SER A 273 -29.31 15.09 24.21
N ALA A 274 -28.75 14.53 25.29
CA ALA A 274 -28.85 13.11 25.59
C ALA A 274 -30.31 12.65 25.77
N ASP A 275 -31.19 13.55 26.21
CA ASP A 275 -32.62 13.28 26.43
C ASP A 275 -33.48 13.45 25.18
N ALA A 276 -32.88 13.79 24.04
CA ALA A 276 -33.64 13.95 22.80
C ALA A 276 -34.34 12.63 22.42
N PRO A 277 -35.60 12.66 21.96
CA PRO A 277 -36.38 11.44 21.73
C PRO A 277 -35.72 10.42 20.80
N HIS A 278 -34.96 10.89 19.80
CA HIS A 278 -34.23 10.04 18.87
C HIS A 278 -32.93 9.46 19.46
N ILE A 279 -32.29 10.17 20.42
CA ILE A 279 -31.14 9.64 21.17
C ILE A 279 -31.58 8.55 22.13
N GLN A 280 -32.73 8.74 22.81
CA GLN A 280 -33.30 7.71 23.66
C GLN A 280 -33.65 6.46 22.86
N ARG A 281 -34.30 6.62 21.69
CA ARG A 281 -34.56 5.50 20.77
C ARG A 281 -33.29 4.80 20.31
N PHE A 282 -32.23 5.55 19.98
CA PHE A 282 -30.94 4.98 19.61
C PHE A 282 -30.40 4.06 20.71
N TRP A 283 -30.40 4.52 21.97
CA TRP A 283 -29.95 3.68 23.08
C TRP A 283 -30.88 2.49 23.33
N THR A 284 -32.19 2.67 23.27
CA THR A 284 -33.18 1.57 23.38
C THR A 284 -32.94 0.50 22.31
N VAL A 285 -32.72 0.89 21.06
CA VAL A 285 -32.40 -0.06 19.98
C VAL A 285 -31.13 -0.83 20.32
N LEU A 286 -30.08 -0.14 20.76
CA LEU A 286 -28.79 -0.76 21.05
C LEU A 286 -28.83 -1.65 22.31
N SER A 287 -29.64 -1.31 23.32
CA SER A 287 -29.75 -2.04 24.58
C SER A 287 -30.81 -3.14 24.59
N GLU A 288 -31.89 -3.01 23.80
CA GLU A 288 -33.05 -3.91 23.87
C GLU A 288 -33.29 -4.68 22.57
N LEU A 289 -32.98 -4.11 21.41
CA LEU A 289 -33.26 -4.75 20.12
C LEU A 289 -32.03 -5.43 19.52
N PHE A 290 -30.83 -4.90 19.77
CA PHE A 290 -29.60 -5.50 19.28
C PHE A 290 -29.17 -6.64 20.19
N ASP A 291 -28.89 -7.80 19.59
CA ASP A 291 -28.17 -8.88 20.25
C ASP A 291 -26.68 -8.53 20.44
N GLU A 292 -25.94 -9.36 21.19
CA GLU A 292 -24.53 -9.10 21.49
C GLU A 292 -23.64 -9.04 20.24
N ASP A 293 -23.96 -9.81 19.20
CA ASP A 293 -23.20 -9.79 17.95
C ASP A 293 -23.45 -8.48 17.20
N GLN A 294 -24.70 -8.01 17.17
CA GLN A 294 -25.07 -6.72 16.59
C GLN A 294 -24.47 -5.54 17.35
N ARG A 295 -24.35 -5.61 18.69
CA ARG A 295 -23.65 -4.60 19.51
C ARG A 295 -22.15 -4.57 19.21
N LYS A 296 -21.51 -5.72 19.00
CA LYS A 296 -20.09 -5.81 18.60
C LYS A 296 -19.88 -5.20 17.23
N LEU A 297 -20.75 -5.51 16.27
CA LEU A 297 -20.73 -4.91 14.93
C LEU A 297 -20.88 -3.39 15.01
N PHE A 298 -21.78 -2.90 15.85
CA PHE A 298 -21.94 -1.48 16.11
C PHE A 298 -20.64 -0.84 16.64
N LEU A 299 -19.98 -1.43 17.64
CA LEU A 299 -18.71 -0.90 18.18
C LEU A 299 -17.56 -0.94 17.18
N ILE A 300 -17.45 -1.99 16.37
CA ILE A 300 -16.47 -2.07 15.28
C ILE A 300 -16.70 -0.93 14.31
N PHE A 301 -17.96 -0.70 13.96
CA PHE A 301 -18.33 0.37 13.06
C PHE A 301 -17.97 1.76 13.64
N VAL A 302 -18.36 2.08 14.87
CA VAL A 302 -18.19 3.44 15.43
C VAL A 302 -16.80 3.71 15.99
N TRP A 303 -16.08 2.66 16.40
CA TRP A 303 -14.86 2.77 17.19
C TRP A 303 -13.72 1.85 16.73
N GLY A 304 -13.94 1.02 15.71
CA GLY A 304 -12.92 0.11 15.16
C GLY A 304 -12.50 -1.01 16.11
N ARG A 305 -13.31 -1.31 17.12
CA ARG A 305 -13.04 -2.34 18.14
C ARG A 305 -14.30 -3.12 18.47
N SER A 306 -14.17 -4.41 18.74
CA SER A 306 -15.29 -5.28 19.14
C SER A 306 -15.57 -5.27 20.65
N ILE A 307 -14.77 -4.53 21.44
CA ILE A 307 -14.78 -4.56 22.91
C ILE A 307 -14.67 -3.13 23.46
N LEU A 308 -15.41 -2.86 24.55
CA LEU A 308 -15.26 -1.64 25.34
C LEU A 308 -14.10 -1.75 26.33
N PRO A 309 -13.45 -0.63 26.71
CA PRO A 309 -12.67 -0.59 27.94
C PRO A 309 -13.52 -1.05 29.12
N SER A 310 -12.90 -1.66 30.13
CA SER A 310 -13.66 -2.28 31.24
C SER A 310 -14.11 -1.28 32.29
N LYS A 311 -13.52 -0.09 32.31
CA LYS A 311 -13.76 0.99 33.27
C LYS A 311 -13.69 2.36 32.60
N ASP A 312 -14.33 3.36 33.19
CA ASP A 312 -14.38 4.73 32.68
C ASP A 312 -12.98 5.35 32.48
N GLU A 313 -12.02 5.06 33.36
CA GLU A 313 -10.67 5.64 33.30
C GLU A 313 -9.84 5.15 32.10
N GLU A 314 -10.24 4.02 31.50
CA GLU A 314 -9.56 3.42 30.36
C GLU A 314 -10.02 4.01 29.01
N PHE A 315 -11.03 4.89 29.03
CA PHE A 315 -11.51 5.59 27.85
C PHE A 315 -10.57 6.74 27.48
N THR A 316 -9.57 6.46 26.63
CA THR A 316 -8.66 7.48 26.06
C THR A 316 -9.34 8.41 25.04
N SER A 317 -10.52 8.03 24.54
CA SER A 317 -11.36 8.85 23.66
C SER A 317 -12.83 8.45 23.85
N LYS A 318 -13.70 9.44 24.08
CA LYS A 318 -15.14 9.22 24.24
C LYS A 318 -15.84 9.02 22.90
N PHE A 319 -16.90 8.20 22.88
CA PHE A 319 -17.78 8.05 21.73
C PHE A 319 -18.50 9.38 21.48
N ASN A 320 -18.65 9.84 20.23
CA ASN A 320 -19.26 11.16 19.94
C ASN A 320 -20.52 11.00 19.10
N ILE A 321 -21.61 11.66 19.52
CA ILE A 321 -22.83 11.82 18.74
C ILE A 321 -22.97 13.31 18.41
N ASN A 322 -23.16 13.64 17.13
CA ASN A 322 -23.27 15.01 16.63
C ASN A 322 -24.63 15.20 15.91
N PRO A 323 -25.02 16.41 15.50
CA PRO A 323 -26.09 16.64 14.52
C PRO A 323 -25.54 16.90 13.11
N TYR A 324 -26.28 16.48 12.07
CA TYR A 324 -26.00 16.80 10.66
C TYR A 324 -27.03 17.80 10.19
N TYR A 325 -26.57 18.93 9.67
CA TYR A 325 -27.44 20.01 9.23
C TYR A 325 -27.65 19.90 7.72
N LEU A 326 -28.90 19.67 7.30
CA LEU A 326 -29.34 19.77 5.91
C LEU A 326 -30.07 21.09 5.70
N SER A 327 -29.74 21.80 4.63
CA SER A 327 -30.58 22.89 4.13
C SER A 327 -31.66 22.29 3.21
N ASN A 328 -32.93 22.39 3.65
CA ASN A 328 -34.17 21.98 2.96
C ASN A 328 -34.56 20.48 3.01
N ASP A 329 -35.87 20.24 3.09
CA ASP A 329 -36.62 18.99 3.35
C ASP A 329 -36.46 17.86 2.30
N GLU A 330 -35.29 17.66 1.71
CA GLU A 330 -35.03 16.55 0.80
C GLU A 330 -34.26 15.43 1.51
N VAL A 331 -34.98 14.64 2.31
CA VAL A 331 -34.45 13.50 3.10
C VAL A 331 -33.69 12.48 2.24
N ASP A 332 -34.07 12.34 0.96
CA ASP A 332 -33.42 11.43 0.00
C ASP A 332 -32.06 11.92 -0.51
N LYS A 333 -31.72 13.21 -0.34
CA LYS A 333 -30.37 13.74 -0.64
C LYS A 333 -29.39 13.57 0.52
N ALA A 334 -29.88 13.09 1.67
CA ALA A 334 -29.10 12.87 2.89
C ALA A 334 -28.41 11.50 2.91
N LEU A 335 -29.01 10.48 2.26
CA LEU A 335 -28.25 9.32 1.80
C LEU A 335 -27.06 9.84 1.00
N PRO A 336 -25.84 9.27 1.05
CA PRO A 336 -24.82 9.55 0.08
C PRO A 336 -25.56 9.35 -1.22
N PRO A 337 -25.78 10.43 -2.00
CA PRO A 337 -26.22 10.21 -3.34
C PRO A 337 -25.18 9.27 -3.90
N ASP A 338 -25.55 8.53 -4.93
CA ASP A 338 -24.58 7.88 -5.79
C ASP A 338 -23.79 8.99 -6.55
N LYS A 339 -23.20 9.94 -5.81
CA LYS A 339 -22.36 11.09 -6.20
C LYS A 339 -21.07 10.61 -6.85
N HIS A 340 -20.77 9.32 -6.71
CA HIS A 340 -19.66 8.64 -7.34
C HIS A 340 -19.98 8.16 -8.76
N LEU A 341 -21.24 8.18 -9.21
CA LEU A 341 -21.56 7.55 -10.48
C LEU A 341 -20.94 8.23 -11.69
N ASN A 342 -20.51 9.49 -11.59
CA ASN A 342 -20.25 10.33 -12.75
C ASN A 342 -19.51 11.62 -12.38
N ALA A 343 -18.44 11.50 -11.57
CA ALA A 343 -17.72 12.68 -11.13
C ALA A 343 -16.51 13.00 -12.02
N ASN A 344 -15.82 12.08 -12.67
CA ASN A 344 -14.58 12.43 -13.36
C ASN A 344 -14.18 11.34 -14.33
N ALA A 345 -13.36 11.72 -15.30
CA ALA A 345 -13.06 10.89 -16.44
C ALA A 345 -11.55 10.59 -16.54
N PRO A 346 -11.17 9.53 -17.28
CA PRO A 346 -9.82 8.96 -17.24
C PRO A 346 -8.70 9.90 -17.71
N PHE A 347 -9.02 11.03 -18.35
CA PHE A 347 -8.05 11.99 -18.88
C PHE A 347 -7.93 13.28 -18.04
N GLY A 348 -8.30 13.19 -16.76
CA GLY A 348 -7.99 14.19 -15.74
C GLY A 348 -8.98 15.35 -15.66
N LYS A 349 -10.15 15.26 -16.32
CA LYS A 349 -11.22 16.25 -16.13
C LYS A 349 -12.14 15.88 -14.99
N ARG A 350 -12.61 16.93 -14.33
CA ARG A 350 -13.56 16.87 -13.24
C ARG A 350 -14.94 17.31 -13.70
N HIS A 351 -15.89 16.45 -13.39
CA HIS A 351 -17.31 16.56 -13.69
C HIS A 351 -18.11 16.60 -12.38
N SER A 352 -19.06 17.50 -12.26
CA SER A 352 -20.11 17.34 -11.28
C SER A 352 -21.15 16.37 -11.83
N VAL A 353 -21.90 15.69 -10.97
CA VAL A 353 -23.12 14.97 -11.38
C VAL A 353 -24.11 15.90 -12.11
N HIS A 354 -24.02 17.21 -11.85
CA HIS A 354 -24.79 18.25 -12.54
C HIS A 354 -24.19 18.70 -13.87
N ASP A 355 -22.90 18.46 -14.09
CA ASP A 355 -22.18 18.82 -15.32
C ASP A 355 -22.34 17.72 -16.38
N GLU A 356 -22.84 16.54 -16.02
CA GLU A 356 -23.02 15.45 -16.97
C GLU A 356 -24.18 15.72 -17.93
N PRO A 357 -23.93 15.74 -19.25
CA PRO A 357 -25.00 15.39 -20.17
C PRO A 357 -25.28 13.91 -19.90
N SER A 358 -26.15 13.61 -18.94
CA SER A 358 -26.54 12.24 -18.64
C SER A 358 -26.87 11.48 -19.94
N PRO A 359 -26.80 10.14 -19.98
CA PRO A 359 -27.33 9.36 -21.09
C PRO A 359 -28.80 9.71 -21.44
N HIS A 360 -29.51 10.36 -20.50
CA HIS A 360 -30.85 10.92 -20.66
C HIS A 360 -30.88 12.41 -21.09
N ALA A 361 -29.78 13.17 -20.98
CA ALA A 361 -29.67 14.57 -21.35
C ALA A 361 -29.17 14.79 -22.79
N CYS A 362 -28.27 13.94 -23.33
CA CYS A 362 -27.94 14.02 -24.77
C CYS A 362 -29.18 13.77 -25.68
N ASN A 363 -30.19 13.07 -25.14
CA ASN A 363 -31.43 12.67 -25.83
C ASN A 363 -32.66 13.50 -25.39
N ARG A 364 -32.51 14.53 -24.56
CA ARG A 364 -33.61 15.41 -24.14
C ARG A 364 -33.53 16.75 -24.87
N GLY A 365 -34.27 16.85 -25.97
CA GLY A 365 -34.88 18.12 -26.33
C GLY A 365 -35.95 18.49 -25.30
N THR A 366 -35.56 18.99 -24.12
CA THR A 366 -36.56 19.59 -23.21
C THR A 366 -36.78 21.04 -23.62
N GLY A 367 -37.85 21.25 -24.39
CA GLY A 367 -38.46 22.56 -24.51
C GLY A 367 -38.84 23.09 -23.14
N PHE A 368 -38.44 24.34 -22.87
CA PHE A 368 -39.17 25.42 -22.19
C PHE A 368 -38.12 26.44 -21.71
N GLY A 369 -37.88 27.45 -22.54
CA GLY A 369 -37.02 28.58 -22.23
C GLY A 369 -37.00 29.54 -23.40
N PHE A 370 -37.88 30.54 -23.38
CA PHE A 370 -37.87 31.62 -24.36
C PHE A 370 -36.56 32.41 -24.25
N SER A 371 -35.72 32.31 -25.28
CA SER A 371 -34.57 33.18 -25.50
C SER A 371 -34.58 33.60 -26.96
N SER A 372 -35.27 34.70 -27.25
CA SER A 372 -35.21 35.38 -28.53
C SER A 372 -33.89 36.13 -28.63
N ASN A 373 -32.91 35.55 -29.33
CA ASN A 373 -31.90 36.28 -30.09
C ASN A 373 -31.30 35.35 -31.14
N PHE A 374 -31.49 35.70 -32.41
CA PHE A 374 -30.99 34.95 -33.55
C PHE A 374 -29.45 34.92 -33.54
N SER A 375 -28.86 33.74 -33.35
CA SER A 375 -27.45 33.48 -33.60
C SER A 375 -27.30 32.50 -34.77
N THR A 376 -26.38 32.82 -35.68
CA THR A 376 -25.98 31.94 -36.81
C THR A 376 -25.36 30.63 -36.30
N ALA A 377 -25.35 29.59 -37.14
CA ALA A 377 -24.87 28.25 -36.75
C ALA A 377 -23.45 28.37 -36.24
N LEU A 378 -23.12 27.59 -35.21
CA LEU A 378 -21.71 27.38 -34.92
C LEU A 378 -21.08 26.67 -36.11
N THR A 379 -20.22 27.38 -36.83
CA THR A 379 -19.30 26.76 -37.76
C THR A 379 -17.91 26.85 -37.13
N VAL A 380 -17.46 25.74 -36.58
CA VAL A 380 -16.05 25.60 -36.17
C VAL A 380 -15.25 25.30 -37.42
N ALA A 381 -14.32 26.19 -37.78
CA ALA A 381 -13.59 26.05 -39.04
C ALA A 381 -12.60 24.86 -38.98
N THR A 382 -11.96 24.65 -37.84
CA THR A 382 -11.05 23.52 -37.58
C THR A 382 -10.98 23.17 -36.09
N LEU A 383 -10.80 21.88 -35.78
CA LEU A 383 -10.46 21.36 -34.47
C LEU A 383 -9.08 20.68 -34.55
N ASN A 384 -8.06 21.31 -33.97
CA ASN A 384 -6.67 20.90 -34.09
C ASN A 384 -6.14 20.35 -32.76
N VAL A 385 -5.14 19.48 -32.86
CA VAL A 385 -4.42 18.89 -31.71
C VAL A 385 -2.95 19.25 -31.79
N SER A 386 -2.29 19.42 -30.64
CA SER A 386 -0.84 19.72 -30.59
C SER A 386 0.04 18.56 -31.06
N ALA A 387 -0.45 17.32 -30.97
CA ALA A 387 0.24 16.12 -31.42
C ALA A 387 -0.77 15.05 -31.84
N THR A 388 -0.41 14.23 -32.83
CA THR A 388 -1.21 13.07 -33.29
C THR A 388 -0.74 11.75 -32.70
N VAL A 389 0.43 11.76 -32.06
CA VAL A 389 1.02 10.62 -31.37
C VAL A 389 1.45 11.10 -29.99
N TYR A 390 1.18 10.31 -28.94
CA TYR A 390 1.47 10.70 -27.56
C TYR A 390 2.05 9.56 -26.73
N THR A 391 2.80 9.91 -25.70
CA THR A 391 3.23 8.99 -24.62
C THR A 391 2.24 9.03 -23.45
N SER A 392 2.19 7.97 -22.63
CA SER A 392 1.32 7.98 -21.45
C SER A 392 1.71 9.10 -20.48
N ASN A 393 0.73 9.85 -19.97
CA ASN A 393 0.83 11.11 -19.22
C ASN A 393 1.23 12.36 -20.04
N GLU A 394 1.33 12.28 -21.36
CA GLU A 394 1.57 13.47 -22.19
C GLU A 394 0.31 14.35 -22.25
N GLN A 395 0.51 15.66 -22.19
CA GLN A 395 -0.59 16.61 -22.31
C GLN A 395 -0.82 16.97 -23.78
N ILE A 396 -2.02 16.71 -24.28
CA ILE A 396 -2.44 17.18 -25.61
C ILE A 396 -3.29 18.43 -25.45
N ASN A 397 -2.92 19.48 -26.18
CA ASN A 397 -3.72 20.70 -26.29
C ASN A 397 -4.60 20.60 -27.54
N VAL A 398 -5.89 20.80 -27.35
CA VAL A 398 -6.90 20.89 -28.40
C VAL A 398 -7.22 22.37 -28.61
N THR A 399 -7.16 22.83 -29.85
CA THR A 399 -7.44 24.22 -30.23
C THR A 399 -8.51 24.29 -31.32
N TRP A 400 -9.34 25.32 -31.28
CA TRP A 400 -10.39 25.52 -32.27
C TRP A 400 -10.56 27.01 -32.60
N THR A 401 -11.11 27.27 -33.78
CA THR A 401 -11.51 28.61 -34.20
C THR A 401 -13.03 28.67 -34.34
N SER A 402 -13.66 29.43 -33.44
CA SER A 402 -15.10 29.69 -33.50
C SER A 402 -15.37 30.90 -34.39
N THR A 403 -16.28 30.77 -35.35
CA THR A 403 -16.72 31.87 -36.22
C THR A 403 -18.01 32.56 -35.71
N SER A 404 -18.64 32.00 -34.68
CA SER A 404 -19.86 32.51 -34.04
C SER A 404 -19.90 32.15 -32.53
N ALA A 405 -20.94 32.61 -31.81
CA ALA A 405 -21.06 32.46 -30.37
C ALA A 405 -21.53 31.06 -29.94
N SER A 406 -20.77 30.40 -29.05
CA SER A 406 -21.04 29.04 -28.54
C SER A 406 -22.26 28.97 -27.63
N CYS A 407 -22.96 27.84 -27.63
CA CYS A 407 -23.93 27.53 -26.57
C CYS A 407 -23.20 27.31 -25.25
N THR A 408 -23.88 27.56 -24.14
CA THR A 408 -23.30 27.43 -22.79
C THR A 408 -22.95 25.98 -22.42
N ASP A 409 -23.51 25.01 -23.14
CA ASP A 409 -23.34 23.58 -22.93
C ASP A 409 -22.75 22.86 -24.16
N ASP A 410 -22.12 23.61 -25.06
CA ASP A 410 -21.21 23.07 -26.07
C ASP A 410 -20.07 22.34 -25.37
N PHE A 411 -19.62 21.21 -25.91
CA PHE A 411 -18.53 20.45 -25.29
C PHE A 411 -17.62 19.78 -26.31
N ILE A 412 -16.39 19.52 -25.86
CA ILE A 412 -15.44 18.69 -26.58
C ILE A 412 -15.24 17.41 -25.78
N GLY A 413 -15.50 16.27 -26.41
CA GLY A 413 -15.31 14.94 -25.81
C GLY A 413 -14.17 14.16 -26.44
N VAL A 414 -13.66 13.18 -25.70
CA VAL A 414 -12.63 12.21 -26.11
C VAL A 414 -13.30 10.86 -26.36
N TYR A 415 -13.14 10.31 -27.56
CA TYR A 415 -13.82 9.10 -28.01
C TYR A 415 -12.80 8.10 -28.54
N PHE A 416 -13.12 6.81 -28.52
CA PHE A 416 -12.48 5.90 -29.48
C PHE A 416 -12.86 6.34 -30.89
N ALA A 417 -11.89 6.34 -31.80
CA ALA A 417 -12.08 6.83 -33.16
C ALA A 417 -13.19 6.06 -33.93
N GLU A 418 -13.42 4.80 -33.56
CA GLU A 418 -14.42 3.91 -34.17
C GLU A 418 -15.86 4.14 -33.70
N ILE A 419 -16.08 4.86 -32.59
CA ILE A 419 -17.44 5.15 -32.10
C ILE A 419 -18.17 5.97 -33.17
N PRO A 420 -19.39 5.61 -33.59
CA PRO A 420 -20.13 6.36 -34.59
C PRO A 420 -20.26 7.84 -34.24
N LEU A 421 -20.09 8.72 -35.23
CA LEU A 421 -20.15 10.18 -35.06
C LEU A 421 -21.50 10.69 -34.55
N THR A 422 -22.56 9.92 -34.75
CA THR A 422 -23.91 10.21 -34.24
C THR A 422 -24.06 9.99 -32.73
N ASN A 423 -23.12 9.28 -32.09
CA ASN A 423 -23.18 8.98 -30.67
C ASN A 423 -22.40 10.02 -29.84
N ALA A 424 -23.08 11.11 -29.50
CA ALA A 424 -22.52 12.19 -28.68
C ALA A 424 -22.28 11.82 -27.20
N CYS A 425 -22.80 10.68 -26.70
CA CYS A 425 -22.59 10.28 -25.30
C CYS A 425 -21.54 9.18 -25.13
N GLY A 426 -20.99 8.65 -26.22
CA GLY A 426 -19.96 7.60 -26.18
C GLY A 426 -18.57 8.13 -25.84
N TYR A 427 -18.45 9.17 -25.01
CA TYR A 427 -17.15 9.75 -24.64
C TYR A 427 -16.55 9.03 -23.42
N PHE A 428 -15.23 9.05 -23.32
CA PHE A 428 -14.50 8.73 -22.09
C PHE A 428 -14.46 9.92 -21.15
N ASP A 429 -14.15 11.08 -21.72
CA ASP A 429 -13.97 12.35 -21.02
C ASP A 429 -14.50 13.48 -21.89
N TYR A 430 -14.85 14.61 -21.30
CA TYR A 430 -15.32 15.80 -21.98
C TYR A 430 -14.93 17.06 -21.22
N GLU A 431 -15.13 18.24 -21.80
CA GLU A 431 -15.16 19.49 -21.07
C GLU A 431 -16.08 20.47 -21.81
N PHE A 432 -16.91 21.21 -21.06
CA PHE A 432 -17.74 22.25 -21.64
C PHE A 432 -16.89 23.43 -22.12
N VAL A 433 -17.25 23.94 -23.30
CA VAL A 433 -16.62 25.09 -23.92
C VAL A 433 -17.12 26.36 -23.26
N LYS A 434 -16.21 27.11 -22.63
CA LYS A 434 -16.54 28.41 -22.02
C LYS A 434 -16.56 29.51 -23.07
N SER A 435 -17.32 30.57 -22.81
CA SER A 435 -17.36 31.74 -23.69
C SER A 435 -15.95 32.31 -23.93
N LYS A 436 -15.59 32.55 -25.20
CA LYS A 436 -14.28 33.03 -25.66
C LYS A 436 -13.10 32.06 -25.44
N GLN A 437 -13.35 30.84 -24.97
CA GLN A 437 -12.33 29.80 -24.90
C GLN A 437 -12.05 29.28 -26.31
N THR A 438 -10.76 29.09 -26.63
CA THR A 438 -10.30 28.58 -27.94
C THR A 438 -9.31 27.42 -27.79
N SER A 439 -9.05 26.99 -26.55
CA SER A 439 -8.18 25.86 -26.25
C SER A 439 -8.54 25.16 -24.94
N MET A 440 -8.26 23.85 -24.91
CA MET A 440 -8.36 22.97 -23.74
C MET A 440 -7.22 21.94 -23.78
N SER A 441 -6.93 21.31 -22.65
CA SER A 441 -5.87 20.30 -22.56
C SER A 441 -6.29 19.05 -21.81
N TRP A 442 -5.86 17.88 -22.27
CA TRP A 442 -6.10 16.60 -21.61
C TRP A 442 -4.79 15.91 -21.31
N GLN A 443 -4.69 15.28 -20.14
CA GLN A 443 -3.56 14.43 -19.79
C GLN A 443 -3.87 13.04 -20.31
N MET A 444 -3.17 12.63 -21.36
CA MET A 444 -3.49 11.42 -22.10
C MET A 444 -2.95 10.19 -21.37
N ILE A 445 -3.75 9.13 -21.33
CA ILE A 445 -3.32 7.79 -20.88
C ILE A 445 -3.40 6.81 -22.06
N ASN A 446 -2.53 5.81 -22.06
CA ASN A 446 -2.48 4.82 -23.12
C ASN A 446 -3.62 3.79 -22.95
N LEU A 447 -4.79 4.08 -23.54
CA LEU A 447 -5.94 3.16 -23.59
C LEU A 447 -5.84 2.09 -24.69
N ARG A 448 -4.65 1.92 -25.30
CA ARG A 448 -4.37 0.91 -26.33
C ARG A 448 -5.25 1.00 -27.59
N HIS A 449 -5.88 2.15 -27.81
CA HIS A 449 -6.80 2.36 -28.93
C HIS A 449 -6.63 3.76 -29.53
N PRO A 450 -6.82 3.96 -30.85
CA PRO A 450 -6.89 5.30 -31.42
C PRO A 450 -8.07 6.08 -30.84
N LEU A 451 -7.80 7.34 -30.50
CA LEU A 451 -8.75 8.30 -29.94
C LEU A 451 -9.01 9.45 -30.90
N GLN A 452 -10.11 10.16 -30.67
CA GLN A 452 -10.48 11.36 -31.44
C GLN A 452 -11.17 12.37 -30.52
N PHE A 453 -10.82 13.65 -30.66
CA PHE A 453 -11.57 14.73 -30.04
C PHE A 453 -12.71 15.16 -30.94
N ARG A 454 -13.91 15.34 -30.36
CA ARG A 454 -15.12 15.70 -31.10
C ARG A 454 -15.81 16.86 -30.40
N TYR A 455 -16.11 17.90 -31.16
CA TYR A 455 -16.88 19.06 -30.71
C TYR A 455 -18.35 18.82 -31.06
N TYR A 456 -19.18 18.74 -30.03
CA TYR A 456 -20.64 18.70 -30.15
C TYR A 456 -21.27 20.02 -29.72
N SER A 457 -22.27 20.46 -30.48
CA SER A 457 -23.06 21.66 -30.21
C SER A 457 -24.53 21.40 -30.51
N ARG A 458 -25.41 22.14 -29.84
CA ARG A 458 -26.85 22.14 -30.13
C ARG A 458 -27.16 23.05 -31.31
N ASP A 459 -28.42 23.06 -31.74
CA ASP A 459 -28.86 23.93 -32.84
C ASP A 459 -28.66 25.42 -32.51
N HIS A 460 -28.93 26.28 -33.49
CA HIS A 460 -28.84 27.74 -33.41
C HIS A 460 -29.56 28.39 -32.22
N SER A 461 -30.59 27.72 -31.70
CA SER A 461 -31.40 28.16 -30.57
C SER A 461 -30.83 27.65 -29.23
N CYS A 462 -29.68 26.97 -29.24
CA CYS A 462 -29.17 26.20 -28.12
C CYS A 462 -30.25 25.27 -27.55
N SER A 463 -31.05 24.70 -28.44
CA SER A 463 -32.13 23.79 -28.13
C SER A 463 -31.99 22.50 -28.95
N GLY A 464 -32.73 21.44 -28.60
CA GLY A 464 -32.66 20.18 -29.34
C GLY A 464 -31.43 19.32 -29.03
N ASN A 465 -31.14 18.37 -29.93
CA ASN A 465 -30.11 17.35 -29.75
C ASN A 465 -28.72 17.85 -30.15
N TYR A 466 -27.69 17.25 -29.55
CA TYR A 466 -26.31 17.51 -29.94
C TYR A 466 -26.00 17.00 -31.35
N SER A 467 -25.32 17.84 -32.12
CA SER A 467 -24.80 17.53 -33.45
C SER A 467 -23.28 17.72 -33.47
N LEU A 468 -22.58 16.87 -34.22
CA LEU A 468 -21.14 17.00 -34.41
C LEU A 468 -20.87 18.22 -35.30
N ILE A 469 -20.09 19.17 -34.82
CA ILE A 469 -19.73 20.37 -35.59
C ILE A 469 -18.26 20.40 -36.02
N ALA A 470 -17.38 19.69 -35.31
CA ALA A 470 -15.99 19.50 -35.70
C ALA A 470 -15.39 18.26 -35.04
N GLN A 471 -14.37 17.69 -35.68
CA GLN A 471 -13.58 16.57 -35.13
C GLN A 471 -12.10 16.80 -35.41
N SER A 472 -11.24 16.29 -34.53
CA SER A 472 -9.81 16.26 -34.77
C SER A 472 -9.43 15.13 -35.72
N ILE A 473 -8.20 15.18 -36.22
CA ILE A 473 -7.54 13.96 -36.69
C ILE A 473 -7.43 12.95 -35.54
N ASN A 474 -7.38 11.66 -35.88
CA ASN A 474 -7.16 10.61 -34.89
C ASN A 474 -5.79 10.82 -34.22
N ILE A 475 -5.78 10.63 -32.91
CA ILE A 475 -4.58 10.58 -32.10
C ILE A 475 -4.37 9.15 -31.59
N GLN A 476 -3.13 8.78 -31.32
CA GLN A 476 -2.83 7.43 -30.85
C GLN A 476 -1.61 7.39 -29.93
N PRO A 477 -1.51 6.37 -29.05
CA PRO A 477 -0.28 6.12 -28.32
C PRO A 477 0.91 5.91 -29.27
N LEU A 478 2.09 6.38 -28.87
CA LEU A 478 3.35 6.14 -29.58
C LEU A 478 3.62 4.65 -29.75
N ASN A 479 3.24 3.86 -28.75
CA ASN A 479 3.32 2.41 -28.77
C ASN A 479 2.08 1.83 -28.07
N TYR A 480 1.21 1.19 -28.84
CA TYR A 480 0.04 0.49 -28.30
C TYR A 480 0.42 -0.63 -27.31
N ASN A 481 1.59 -1.26 -27.49
CA ASN A 481 2.10 -2.32 -26.62
C ASN A 481 3.12 -1.81 -25.60
N GLU A 482 3.16 -0.51 -25.32
CA GLU A 482 3.99 0.03 -24.24
C GLU A 482 3.68 -0.69 -22.92
N PRO A 483 4.71 -1.20 -22.20
CA PRO A 483 4.51 -1.74 -20.86
C PRO A 483 3.98 -0.66 -19.91
N THR A 484 2.70 -0.74 -19.58
CA THR A 484 1.99 0.19 -18.68
C THR A 484 1.59 -0.53 -17.39
N HIS A 485 1.06 0.22 -16.43
CA HIS A 485 0.56 -0.32 -15.15
C HIS A 485 1.62 -1.09 -14.37
N ILE A 486 2.89 -0.68 -14.45
CA ILE A 486 3.98 -1.42 -13.82
C ILE A 486 3.83 -1.36 -12.29
N HIS A 487 3.70 -2.51 -11.65
CA HIS A 487 3.56 -2.60 -10.20
C HIS A 487 4.21 -3.85 -9.62
N LEU A 488 4.57 -3.74 -8.34
CA LEU A 488 5.22 -4.78 -7.57
C LEU A 488 4.28 -5.31 -6.50
N ALA A 489 4.31 -6.62 -6.26
CA ALA A 489 3.64 -7.24 -5.13
C ALA A 489 4.56 -8.28 -4.49
N TYR A 490 4.37 -8.53 -3.21
CA TYR A 490 5.09 -9.58 -2.52
C TYR A 490 4.57 -10.98 -2.91
N GLY A 491 5.47 -11.93 -3.10
CA GLY A 491 5.12 -13.35 -3.17
C GLY A 491 5.01 -13.98 -1.77
N ASP A 492 4.65 -15.26 -1.69
CA ASP A 492 4.45 -15.95 -0.42
C ASP A 492 5.75 -16.12 0.37
N ARG A 493 6.88 -16.29 -0.33
CA ARG A 493 8.20 -16.40 0.31
C ARG A 493 8.89 -15.05 0.42
N LEU A 494 9.79 -14.93 1.40
CA LEU A 494 10.54 -13.69 1.68
C LEU A 494 11.48 -13.26 0.53
N ASP A 495 11.91 -14.22 -0.28
CA ASP A 495 12.79 -14.07 -1.44
C ASP A 495 12.03 -13.92 -2.76
N GLN A 496 10.72 -13.66 -2.70
CA GLN A 496 9.84 -13.56 -3.86
C GLN A 496 9.13 -12.22 -3.99
N ILE A 497 9.15 -11.67 -5.21
CA ILE A 497 8.39 -10.50 -5.63
C ILE A 497 7.76 -10.78 -7.00
N PHE A 498 6.49 -10.44 -7.12
CA PHE A 498 5.81 -10.33 -8.41
C PHE A 498 6.07 -8.96 -9.03
N VAL A 499 6.39 -8.97 -10.32
CA VAL A 499 6.41 -7.80 -11.18
C VAL A 499 5.30 -7.96 -12.21
N SER A 500 4.39 -7.01 -12.26
CA SER A 500 3.25 -7.04 -13.16
C SER A 500 3.19 -5.81 -14.04
N TYR A 501 2.70 -5.96 -15.26
CA TYR A 501 2.49 -4.88 -16.23
C TYR A 501 1.42 -5.26 -17.24
N LEU A 502 0.97 -4.28 -18.03
CA LEU A 502 -0.06 -4.42 -19.04
C LEU A 502 0.47 -4.07 -20.44
N THR A 503 0.02 -4.80 -21.46
CA THR A 503 0.18 -4.42 -22.89
C THR A 503 -1.10 -4.67 -23.69
N ASN A 504 -1.10 -4.33 -24.98
CA ASN A 504 -2.22 -4.60 -25.90
C ASN A 504 -2.17 -5.99 -26.56
N SER A 505 -1.16 -6.82 -26.27
CA SER A 505 -1.03 -8.12 -26.93
C SER A 505 -0.28 -9.15 -26.08
N SER A 506 -0.75 -10.39 -26.11
CA SER A 506 -0.07 -11.55 -25.52
C SER A 506 0.69 -12.41 -26.54
N GLN A 507 0.89 -11.94 -27.76
CA GLN A 507 1.52 -12.76 -28.82
C GLN A 507 2.95 -13.16 -28.49
N TYR A 508 3.71 -12.28 -27.82
CA TYR A 508 5.09 -12.54 -27.42
C TYR A 508 5.20 -12.75 -25.92
N THR A 509 6.18 -13.54 -25.52
CA THR A 509 6.45 -13.86 -24.12
C THR A 509 6.71 -12.60 -23.32
N SER A 510 5.97 -12.42 -22.23
CA SER A 510 6.22 -11.34 -21.27
C SER A 510 7.50 -11.61 -20.47
N GLN A 511 8.34 -10.59 -20.30
CA GLN A 511 9.62 -10.75 -19.62
C GLN A 511 9.90 -9.63 -18.62
N CYS A 512 10.71 -9.95 -17.63
CA CYS A 512 11.36 -9.01 -16.73
C CYS A 512 12.87 -9.23 -16.79
N GLN A 513 13.64 -8.19 -17.08
CA GLN A 513 15.10 -8.17 -16.92
C GLN A 513 15.44 -7.44 -15.62
N TYR A 514 16.37 -7.98 -14.84
CA TYR A 514 16.72 -7.42 -13.55
C TYR A 514 18.18 -7.68 -13.18
N GLY A 515 18.72 -6.90 -12.24
CA GLY A 515 20.12 -6.96 -11.86
C GLY A 515 20.44 -6.06 -10.67
N PHE A 516 21.72 -6.01 -10.31
CA PHE A 516 22.22 -5.14 -9.23
C PHE A 516 22.71 -3.77 -9.75
N ASP A 517 22.83 -3.62 -11.07
CA ASP A 517 23.31 -2.41 -11.74
C ASP A 517 22.27 -1.98 -12.79
N PRO A 518 21.80 -0.72 -12.80
CA PRO A 518 20.86 -0.24 -13.80
C PRO A 518 21.40 -0.27 -15.24
N PHE A 519 22.73 -0.32 -15.43
CA PHE A 519 23.35 -0.40 -16.75
C PHE A 519 23.67 -1.84 -17.18
N SER A 520 23.49 -2.82 -16.29
CA SER A 520 23.75 -4.24 -16.55
C SER A 520 22.72 -5.14 -15.86
N LEU A 521 21.63 -5.44 -16.56
CA LEU A 521 20.57 -6.33 -16.10
C LEU A 521 20.88 -7.78 -16.52
N GLU A 522 21.65 -8.47 -15.68
CA GLU A 522 22.21 -9.81 -15.98
C GLU A 522 21.20 -10.96 -15.89
N PHE A 523 20.09 -10.75 -15.20
CA PHE A 523 19.07 -11.78 -14.98
C PHE A 523 17.81 -11.49 -15.79
N TYR A 524 17.08 -12.55 -16.15
CA TYR A 524 15.76 -12.43 -16.74
C TYR A 524 14.82 -13.54 -16.28
N ARG A 525 13.52 -13.25 -16.31
CA ARG A 525 12.43 -14.19 -16.06
C ARG A 525 11.28 -13.95 -17.02
N ASN A 526 10.64 -15.03 -17.45
CA ASN A 526 9.42 -14.99 -18.23
C ASN A 526 8.21 -14.98 -17.29
N GLY A 527 7.12 -14.37 -17.74
CA GLY A 527 5.87 -14.27 -17.02
C GLY A 527 4.75 -15.14 -17.58
N SER A 528 3.65 -15.15 -16.85
CA SER A 528 2.35 -15.60 -17.31
C SER A 528 1.51 -14.41 -17.76
N THR A 529 0.53 -14.66 -18.63
CA THR A 529 -0.35 -13.60 -19.16
C THR A 529 -1.80 -14.01 -18.98
N THR A 530 -2.63 -13.06 -18.55
CA THR A 530 -4.07 -13.22 -18.36
C THR A 530 -4.82 -12.03 -18.94
N THR A 531 -6.10 -12.20 -19.21
CA THR A 531 -7.02 -11.13 -19.61
C THR A 531 -8.43 -11.52 -19.16
N TYR A 532 -9.38 -10.61 -19.32
CA TYR A 532 -10.79 -10.86 -19.10
C TYR A 532 -11.61 -10.11 -20.15
N THR A 533 -12.81 -10.60 -20.38
CA THR A 533 -13.78 -10.09 -21.34
C THR A 533 -15.01 -9.55 -20.62
N ALA A 534 -15.87 -8.82 -21.34
CA ALA A 534 -17.16 -8.38 -20.82
C ALA A 534 -18.01 -9.57 -20.33
N SER A 535 -17.88 -10.74 -20.96
CA SER A 535 -18.58 -11.94 -20.54
C SER A 535 -18.05 -12.57 -19.25
N ASP A 536 -16.89 -12.19 -18.74
CA ASP A 536 -16.39 -12.65 -17.44
C ASP A 536 -16.98 -11.83 -16.28
N MET A 537 -17.60 -10.68 -16.59
CA MET A 537 -18.20 -9.79 -15.58
C MET A 537 -19.61 -10.24 -15.18
N CYS A 538 -19.95 -10.01 -13.91
CA CYS A 538 -21.21 -10.46 -13.30
C CYS A 538 -22.43 -9.70 -13.85
N GLU A 539 -22.38 -8.36 -13.86
CA GLU A 539 -23.51 -7.51 -14.22
C GLU A 539 -23.09 -6.22 -14.95
N GLY A 540 -24.08 -5.51 -15.50
CA GLY A 540 -23.88 -4.18 -16.08
C GLY A 540 -23.61 -3.15 -14.98
N LYS A 541 -22.75 -2.15 -15.16
CA LYS A 541 -22.11 -1.66 -16.40
C LYS A 541 -20.92 -2.49 -16.90
N ALA A 542 -20.34 -3.35 -16.07
CA ALA A 542 -19.07 -4.03 -16.35
C ALA A 542 -19.14 -5.10 -17.46
N ASN A 543 -20.32 -5.63 -17.77
CA ASN A 543 -20.49 -6.64 -18.82
C ASN A 543 -20.97 -6.08 -20.18
N THR A 544 -21.05 -4.76 -20.31
CA THR A 544 -21.55 -4.08 -21.51
C THR A 544 -20.45 -3.24 -22.13
N TRP A 545 -20.16 -3.47 -23.41
CA TRP A 545 -19.10 -2.74 -24.11
C TRP A 545 -19.46 -1.26 -24.30
N GLY A 546 -18.53 -0.37 -23.97
CA GLY A 546 -18.69 1.06 -24.16
C GLY A 546 -17.68 1.91 -23.37
N PRO A 547 -17.41 3.16 -23.82
CA PRO A 547 -16.44 4.04 -23.18
C PRO A 547 -16.71 4.38 -21.70
N GLN A 548 -17.98 4.42 -21.31
CA GLN A 548 -18.43 4.65 -19.92
C GLN A 548 -18.81 3.35 -19.20
N THR A 549 -18.41 2.20 -19.75
CA THR A 549 -18.75 0.86 -19.28
C THR A 549 -17.51 -0.03 -19.46
N PHE A 550 -17.64 -1.25 -19.99
CA PHE A 550 -16.52 -2.11 -20.27
C PHE A 550 -15.69 -1.63 -21.47
N ILE A 551 -14.38 -1.60 -21.29
CA ILE A 551 -13.39 -1.58 -22.37
C ILE A 551 -12.45 -2.77 -22.22
N ASP A 552 -11.84 -3.19 -23.32
CA ASP A 552 -10.84 -4.26 -23.29
C ASP A 552 -9.65 -3.84 -22.39
N PRO A 553 -9.35 -4.63 -21.34
CA PRO A 553 -8.27 -4.30 -20.42
C PRO A 553 -6.88 -4.50 -21.03
N GLY A 554 -6.76 -5.12 -22.21
CA GLY A 554 -5.50 -5.62 -22.75
C GLY A 554 -5.07 -6.92 -22.07
N TYR A 555 -3.77 -7.14 -21.97
CA TYR A 555 -3.18 -8.35 -21.43
C TYR A 555 -2.32 -8.04 -20.22
N MET A 556 -2.68 -8.64 -19.08
CA MET A 556 -2.00 -8.49 -17.80
C MET A 556 -0.92 -9.57 -17.69
N HIS A 557 0.32 -9.13 -17.59
CA HIS A 557 1.49 -9.97 -17.46
C HIS A 557 1.95 -10.00 -16.01
N THR A 558 2.21 -11.18 -15.47
CA THR A 558 2.70 -11.37 -14.10
C THR A 558 3.93 -12.26 -14.09
N ILE A 559 5.05 -11.72 -13.60
CA ILE A 559 6.35 -12.37 -13.55
C ILE A 559 6.71 -12.58 -12.08
N LEU A 560 7.01 -13.82 -11.70
CA LEU A 560 7.56 -14.12 -10.38
C LEU A 560 9.10 -14.05 -10.42
N LEU A 561 9.67 -13.12 -9.65
CA LEU A 561 11.10 -13.09 -9.36
C LEU A 561 11.35 -13.85 -8.06
N GLU A 562 12.26 -14.82 -8.10
CA GLU A 562 12.60 -15.69 -6.98
C GLU A 562 14.09 -15.62 -6.64
N ASP A 563 14.49 -16.27 -5.55
CA ASP A 563 15.86 -16.32 -5.04
C ASP A 563 16.46 -14.92 -4.81
N LEU A 564 15.60 -13.95 -4.50
CA LEU A 564 15.99 -12.57 -4.26
C LEU A 564 16.68 -12.45 -2.90
N ARG A 565 17.83 -11.80 -2.89
CA ARG A 565 18.57 -11.51 -1.67
C ARG A 565 17.76 -10.54 -0.81
N PRO A 566 17.59 -10.78 0.49
CA PRO A 566 16.90 -9.83 1.36
C PRO A 566 17.71 -8.53 1.48
N SER A 567 17.03 -7.44 1.84
CA SER A 567 17.60 -6.09 2.02
C SER A 567 18.47 -5.63 0.85
N THR A 568 18.17 -6.13 -0.36
CA THR A 568 18.97 -5.89 -1.56
C THR A 568 18.14 -5.15 -2.58
N THR A 569 18.70 -4.06 -3.11
CA THR A 569 18.09 -3.31 -4.19
C THR A 569 18.36 -3.99 -5.52
N TYR A 570 17.30 -4.20 -6.29
CA TYR A 570 17.33 -4.70 -7.65
C TYR A 570 16.84 -3.62 -8.60
N PHE A 571 17.54 -3.45 -9.72
CA PHE A 571 17.07 -2.67 -10.85
C PHE A 571 16.37 -3.62 -11.83
N TYR A 572 15.29 -3.17 -12.46
CA TYR A 572 14.52 -4.00 -13.37
C TYR A 572 13.83 -3.20 -14.46
N ARG A 573 13.48 -3.87 -15.55
CA ARG A 573 12.58 -3.39 -16.60
C ARG A 573 11.74 -4.54 -17.12
N VAL A 574 10.57 -4.22 -17.67
CA VAL A 574 9.61 -5.19 -18.19
C VAL A 574 9.30 -4.93 -19.66
N GLY A 575 8.86 -5.95 -20.37
CA GLY A 575 8.60 -5.90 -21.80
C GLY A 575 9.28 -7.03 -22.56
N ASN A 576 9.61 -6.79 -23.82
CA ASN A 576 10.38 -7.70 -24.67
C ASN A 576 10.99 -6.91 -25.86
N ASN A 577 11.73 -7.60 -26.73
CA ASN A 577 12.41 -6.94 -27.85
C ASN A 577 11.45 -6.55 -28.99
N GLU A 578 10.26 -7.16 -29.03
CA GLU A 578 9.27 -6.99 -30.08
C GLU A 578 8.34 -5.79 -29.82
N TYR A 579 7.89 -5.63 -28.57
CA TYR A 579 7.00 -4.56 -28.11
C TYR A 579 7.72 -3.44 -27.38
N GLY A 580 9.02 -3.62 -27.12
CA GLY A 580 9.85 -2.65 -26.42
C GLY A 580 9.88 -2.88 -24.91
N TRP A 581 10.86 -2.22 -24.30
CA TRP A 581 11.14 -2.30 -22.88
C TRP A 581 10.68 -1.04 -22.16
N SER A 582 10.19 -1.19 -20.93
CA SER A 582 9.93 -0.07 -20.04
C SER A 582 11.20 0.69 -19.69
N SER A 583 11.02 1.88 -19.08
CA SER A 583 12.10 2.50 -18.30
C SER A 583 12.60 1.55 -17.21
N ILE A 584 13.82 1.79 -16.74
CA ILE A 584 14.40 1.03 -15.63
C ILE A 584 13.86 1.58 -14.30
N TYR A 585 13.31 0.68 -13.50
CA TYR A 585 12.84 0.92 -12.14
C TYR A 585 13.73 0.17 -11.15
N SER A 586 13.48 0.35 -9.86
CA SER A 586 14.20 -0.35 -8.81
C SER A 586 13.33 -0.60 -7.60
N PHE A 587 13.56 -1.71 -6.92
CA PHE A 587 12.93 -2.04 -5.64
C PHE A 587 13.94 -2.64 -4.68
N THR A 588 13.63 -2.60 -3.38
CA THR A 588 14.43 -3.28 -2.35
C THR A 588 13.63 -4.46 -1.81
N ASN A 589 14.22 -5.66 -1.85
CA ASN A 589 13.58 -6.85 -1.32
C ASN A 589 13.46 -6.78 0.21
N ARG A 590 12.60 -7.63 0.78
CA ARG A 590 12.26 -7.66 2.21
C ARG A 590 13.49 -7.67 3.13
N PRO A 591 13.35 -7.10 4.34
CA PRO A 591 14.44 -7.12 5.32
C PRO A 591 14.94 -8.53 5.62
N ALA A 592 16.24 -8.66 5.86
CA ALA A 592 16.90 -9.94 6.12
C ALA A 592 16.65 -10.44 7.55
N THR A 593 16.34 -9.53 8.48
CA THR A 593 16.20 -9.84 9.90
C THR A 593 15.03 -9.12 10.54
N LYS A 594 14.53 -9.67 11.65
CA LYS A 594 13.48 -9.06 12.49
C LYS A 594 13.90 -7.75 13.16
N ASP A 595 15.20 -7.46 13.19
CA ASP A 595 15.76 -6.27 13.82
C ASP A 595 15.88 -5.08 12.84
N GLU A 596 15.64 -5.31 11.55
CA GLU A 596 15.59 -4.25 10.55
C GLU A 596 14.25 -3.53 10.62
N ALA A 597 14.31 -2.19 10.65
CA ALA A 597 13.12 -1.37 10.71
C ALA A 597 12.29 -1.51 9.42
N VAL A 598 11.04 -1.91 9.59
CA VAL A 598 10.03 -1.92 8.53
C VAL A 598 9.29 -0.60 8.58
N THR A 599 9.17 0.08 7.44
CA THR A 599 8.33 1.28 7.31
C THR A 599 7.21 1.01 6.33
N LEU A 600 5.98 1.07 6.82
CA LEU A 600 4.77 0.83 6.04
C LEU A 600 4.01 2.13 5.80
N ILE A 601 3.45 2.26 4.61
CA ILE A 601 2.39 3.24 4.33
C ILE A 601 1.09 2.45 4.23
N ALA A 602 0.04 2.90 4.92
CA ALA A 602 -1.28 2.27 4.85
C ALA A 602 -2.37 3.32 4.66
N TYR A 603 -3.28 3.07 3.72
CA TYR A 603 -4.49 3.86 3.49
C TYR A 603 -5.55 3.00 2.75
N GLY A 604 -6.81 3.40 2.82
CA GLY A 604 -7.90 2.86 2.00
C GLY A 604 -8.57 3.99 1.22
N ASP A 605 -9.54 3.63 0.37
CA ASP A 605 -10.53 4.59 -0.14
C ASP A 605 -9.91 5.73 -0.97
N MET A 606 -8.78 5.48 -1.64
CA MET A 606 -8.04 6.55 -2.31
C MET A 606 -8.77 7.04 -3.56
N GLY A 607 -9.19 6.11 -4.41
CA GLY A 607 -9.73 6.42 -5.72
C GLY A 607 -8.75 7.14 -6.66
N LEU A 608 -9.32 7.86 -7.62
CA LEU A 608 -8.64 8.55 -8.70
C LEU A 608 -8.58 10.06 -8.44
N SER A 609 -7.53 10.73 -8.89
CA SER A 609 -7.43 12.19 -8.93
C SER A 609 -7.80 12.71 -10.33
N PRO A 610 -8.53 13.83 -10.46
CA PRO A 610 -9.00 14.73 -9.40
C PRO A 610 -10.33 14.30 -8.77
N VAL A 611 -10.66 13.00 -8.86
CA VAL A 611 -11.99 12.47 -8.58
C VAL A 611 -12.39 12.54 -7.14
N GLN A 612 -11.61 11.87 -6.32
CA GLN A 612 -11.67 12.00 -4.89
C GLN A 612 -10.78 13.19 -4.52
N PRO A 613 -11.31 14.24 -3.86
CA PRO A 613 -10.53 15.41 -3.47
C PRO A 613 -9.25 15.08 -2.67
N GLY A 614 -9.26 13.95 -1.95
CA GLY A 614 -8.12 13.43 -1.20
C GLY A 614 -7.07 12.67 -2.04
N ALA A 615 -7.43 12.13 -3.21
CA ALA A 615 -6.57 11.26 -4.02
C ALA A 615 -5.26 11.96 -4.40
N LYS A 616 -5.35 13.18 -4.97
CA LYS A 616 -4.17 13.95 -5.36
C LYS A 616 -3.21 14.17 -4.20
N SER A 617 -3.74 14.66 -3.08
CA SER A 617 -2.93 14.96 -1.90
C SER A 617 -2.28 13.70 -1.31
N THR A 618 -2.96 12.57 -1.39
CA THR A 618 -2.45 11.27 -0.93
C THR A 618 -1.32 10.80 -1.84
N ILE A 619 -1.53 10.79 -3.16
CA ILE A 619 -0.50 10.41 -4.14
C ILE A 619 0.73 11.31 -4.01
N ASP A 620 0.57 12.63 -3.91
CA ASP A 620 1.69 13.58 -3.80
C ASP A 620 2.51 13.30 -2.52
N ARG A 621 1.83 13.10 -1.37
CA ARG A 621 2.49 12.77 -0.09
C ARG A 621 3.17 11.42 -0.10
N VAL A 622 2.51 10.38 -0.63
CA VAL A 622 3.03 9.01 -0.70
C VAL A 622 4.23 8.97 -1.64
N THR A 623 4.14 9.58 -2.82
CA THR A 623 5.25 9.70 -3.78
C THR A 623 6.45 10.39 -3.13
N THR A 624 6.23 11.53 -2.48
CA THR A 624 7.28 12.27 -1.77
C THR A 624 7.93 11.41 -0.68
N ARG A 625 7.11 10.65 0.06
CA ARG A 625 7.60 9.78 1.14
C ARG A 625 8.40 8.59 0.63
N ILE A 626 8.00 7.97 -0.48
CA ILE A 626 8.71 6.85 -1.11
C ILE A 626 10.04 7.32 -1.71
N ILE A 627 10.08 8.52 -2.29
CA ILE A 627 11.32 9.07 -2.85
C ILE A 627 12.31 9.46 -1.74
N SER A 628 11.81 9.99 -0.62
CA SER A 628 12.66 10.54 0.45
C SER A 628 13.02 9.56 1.57
N SER A 629 12.42 8.37 1.62
CA SER A 629 12.58 7.42 2.73
C SER A 629 12.55 5.98 2.25
N ASN A 630 13.20 5.08 2.99
CA ASN A 630 13.17 3.65 2.69
C ASN A 630 11.83 3.05 3.15
N ILE A 631 10.86 3.01 2.24
CA ILE A 631 9.55 2.38 2.47
C ILE A 631 9.63 0.92 2.08
N THR A 632 9.24 0.04 3.02
CA THR A 632 9.30 -1.41 2.83
C THR A 632 8.18 -1.87 1.92
N CYS A 633 6.94 -1.49 2.22
CA CYS A 633 5.80 -1.68 1.34
C CYS A 633 4.66 -0.71 1.65
N LEU A 634 3.66 -0.72 0.78
CA LEU A 634 2.43 0.05 0.89
C LEU A 634 1.25 -0.92 0.96
N LEU A 635 0.31 -0.65 1.86
CA LEU A 635 -0.96 -1.39 2.01
C LEU A 635 -2.13 -0.48 1.61
N HIS A 636 -2.79 -0.77 0.49
CA HIS A 636 -4.03 -0.13 0.07
C HIS A 636 -5.21 -1.03 0.47
N ILE A 637 -5.86 -0.72 1.59
CA ILE A 637 -6.80 -1.63 2.27
C ILE A 637 -8.23 -1.59 1.71
N GLY A 638 -8.38 -1.66 0.38
CA GLY A 638 -9.67 -1.72 -0.31
C GLY A 638 -10.20 -0.36 -0.77
N ASP A 639 -11.26 -0.41 -1.57
CA ASP A 639 -11.89 0.72 -2.23
C ASP A 639 -10.88 1.51 -3.09
N ILE A 640 -10.40 0.80 -4.12
CA ILE A 640 -9.16 1.10 -4.81
C ILE A 640 -9.35 2.28 -5.78
N SER A 641 -10.13 2.04 -6.85
CA SER A 641 -10.29 2.98 -7.96
C SER A 641 -11.68 3.61 -8.00
N TYR A 642 -12.66 2.98 -7.34
CA TYR A 642 -14.09 3.26 -7.53
C TYR A 642 -14.55 3.12 -8.99
N ALA A 643 -13.88 2.29 -9.80
CA ALA A 643 -14.22 2.09 -11.21
C ALA A 643 -15.65 1.57 -11.41
N ARG A 644 -16.16 0.70 -10.52
CA ARG A 644 -17.55 0.20 -10.49
C ARG A 644 -18.10 -0.20 -11.87
N GLY A 645 -17.28 -0.90 -12.65
CA GLY A 645 -17.62 -1.37 -13.99
C GLY A 645 -17.27 -0.45 -15.15
N ILE A 646 -16.67 0.73 -14.91
CA ILE A 646 -16.10 1.60 -15.94
C ILE A 646 -14.61 1.24 -16.13
N GLY A 647 -14.29 0.47 -17.16
CA GLY A 647 -12.94 -0.09 -17.36
C GLY A 647 -11.84 0.96 -17.45
N ALA A 648 -12.08 2.08 -18.14
CA ALA A 648 -11.09 3.14 -18.33
C ALA A 648 -10.62 3.80 -17.02
N LEU A 649 -11.41 3.73 -15.93
CA LEU A 649 -10.99 4.25 -14.63
C LEU A 649 -9.93 3.37 -13.96
N TRP A 650 -9.89 2.06 -14.26
CA TRP A 650 -8.78 1.20 -13.84
C TRP A 650 -7.48 1.61 -14.53
N ASP A 651 -7.50 1.87 -15.84
CA ASP A 651 -6.33 2.37 -16.58
C ASP A 651 -5.80 3.70 -16.01
N ALA A 652 -6.72 4.63 -15.73
CA ALA A 652 -6.38 5.91 -15.12
C ALA A 652 -5.77 5.73 -13.72
N PHE A 653 -6.36 4.86 -12.90
CA PHE A 653 -5.86 4.57 -11.55
C PHE A 653 -4.48 3.94 -11.58
N MET A 654 -4.27 2.94 -12.42
CA MET A 654 -2.99 2.25 -12.55
C MET A 654 -1.89 3.19 -13.09
N THR A 655 -2.25 4.08 -14.02
CA THR A 655 -1.36 5.15 -14.49
C THR A 655 -0.98 6.11 -13.36
N GLN A 656 -1.95 6.50 -12.52
CA GLN A 656 -1.74 7.37 -11.37
C GLN A 656 -0.78 6.75 -10.33
N ILE A 657 -0.90 5.44 -10.05
CA ILE A 657 -0.09 4.79 -9.01
C ILE A 657 1.24 4.23 -9.52
N GLN A 658 1.43 4.03 -10.83
CA GLN A 658 2.67 3.46 -11.39
C GLN A 658 3.96 4.14 -10.88
N PRO A 659 4.05 5.48 -10.72
CA PRO A 659 5.23 6.12 -10.13
C PRO A 659 5.58 5.61 -8.72
N ILE A 660 4.60 5.15 -7.96
CA ILE A 660 4.73 4.56 -6.62
C ILE A 660 4.90 3.04 -6.73
N ALA A 661 3.96 2.37 -7.39
CA ALA A 661 3.83 0.91 -7.40
C ALA A 661 4.98 0.21 -8.15
N ALA A 662 5.65 0.89 -9.08
CA ALA A 662 6.83 0.36 -9.74
C ALA A 662 8.11 0.40 -8.86
N ARG A 663 8.06 1.05 -7.67
CA ARG A 663 9.22 1.25 -6.78
C ARG A 663 9.11 0.51 -5.45
N VAL A 664 7.90 0.36 -4.94
CA VAL A 664 7.63 -0.36 -3.69
C VAL A 664 6.54 -1.40 -3.91
N PRO A 665 6.60 -2.56 -3.25
CA PRO A 665 5.50 -3.51 -3.23
C PRO A 665 4.20 -2.84 -2.78
N TYR A 666 3.21 -2.81 -3.66
CA TYR A 666 1.90 -2.19 -3.48
C TYR A 666 0.87 -3.29 -3.23
N MET A 667 0.63 -3.58 -1.96
CA MET A 667 -0.29 -4.65 -1.55
C MET A 667 -1.70 -4.09 -1.45
N VAL A 668 -2.68 -4.84 -1.94
CA VAL A 668 -4.08 -4.41 -1.95
C VAL A 668 -4.95 -5.34 -1.11
N GLY A 669 -5.90 -4.76 -0.39
CA GLY A 669 -7.11 -5.44 0.09
C GLY A 669 -8.26 -5.23 -0.88
N ILE A 670 -9.34 -5.98 -0.70
CA ILE A 670 -10.56 -5.88 -1.50
C ILE A 670 -11.60 -5.13 -0.68
N GLY A 671 -12.15 -4.04 -1.22
CA GLY A 671 -13.27 -3.30 -0.63
C GLY A 671 -14.60 -3.68 -1.27
N ASN A 672 -15.69 -3.06 -0.83
CA ASN A 672 -17.01 -3.30 -1.41
C ASN A 672 -17.07 -2.78 -2.87
N HIS A 673 -16.33 -1.74 -3.23
CA HIS A 673 -16.35 -1.20 -4.60
C HIS A 673 -15.63 -2.07 -5.65
N GLU A 674 -14.80 -3.02 -5.21
CA GLU A 674 -14.16 -4.00 -6.08
C GLU A 674 -15.02 -5.26 -6.28
N TYR A 675 -16.02 -5.46 -5.43
CA TYR A 675 -16.53 -6.80 -5.18
C TYR A 675 -18.07 -6.90 -5.14
N ASP A 676 -18.73 -5.95 -4.48
CA ASP A 676 -20.18 -6.00 -4.31
C ASP A 676 -20.88 -5.88 -5.67
N HIS A 677 -21.84 -6.78 -5.87
CA HIS A 677 -22.72 -6.79 -7.03
C HIS A 677 -24.14 -7.12 -6.57
N ALA A 678 -25.14 -6.61 -7.27
CA ALA A 678 -26.54 -6.88 -6.94
C ALA A 678 -26.95 -8.28 -7.41
N THR A 679 -26.45 -8.70 -8.57
CA THR A 679 -26.79 -9.94 -9.27
C THR A 679 -25.57 -10.55 -9.97
N GLY A 680 -25.55 -11.88 -10.17
CA GLY A 680 -24.56 -12.52 -11.05
C GLY A 680 -23.36 -13.23 -10.39
N GLY A 681 -23.50 -13.72 -9.15
CA GLY A 681 -22.42 -14.38 -8.40
C GLY A 681 -21.81 -15.67 -9.01
N ASP A 682 -22.35 -16.21 -10.11
CA ASP A 682 -21.80 -17.41 -10.76
C ASP A 682 -20.39 -17.17 -11.35
N LYS A 683 -20.05 -15.91 -11.65
CA LYS A 683 -18.71 -15.51 -12.14
C LYS A 683 -17.84 -14.89 -11.06
N ASP A 684 -18.30 -14.96 -9.82
CA ASP A 684 -17.59 -14.45 -8.67
C ASP A 684 -16.37 -15.34 -8.37
N PRO A 685 -15.13 -14.79 -8.41
CA PRO A 685 -13.93 -15.58 -8.15
C PRO A 685 -13.83 -16.11 -6.71
N SER A 686 -14.65 -15.65 -5.77
CA SER A 686 -14.71 -16.25 -4.41
C SER A 686 -15.52 -17.55 -4.37
N GLY A 687 -16.38 -17.80 -5.36
CA GLY A 687 -17.33 -18.90 -5.36
C GLY A 687 -18.49 -18.74 -4.36
N ALA A 688 -18.80 -17.53 -3.92
CA ALA A 688 -19.91 -17.28 -2.98
C ALA A 688 -21.28 -17.62 -3.61
N PRO A 689 -22.14 -18.38 -2.92
CA PRO A 689 -23.41 -18.81 -3.47
C PRO A 689 -24.47 -17.69 -3.42
N GLY A 690 -25.04 -17.35 -4.57
CA GLY A 690 -26.31 -16.63 -4.70
C GLY A 690 -26.23 -15.16 -5.13
N PRO A 691 -27.39 -14.50 -5.33
CA PRO A 691 -27.47 -13.06 -5.64
C PRO A 691 -26.87 -12.22 -4.50
N GLY A 692 -25.92 -11.34 -4.81
CA GLY A 692 -25.28 -10.46 -3.83
C GLY A 692 -23.82 -10.75 -3.51
N GLY A 693 -23.24 -11.84 -4.03
CA GLY A 693 -21.82 -12.21 -3.89
C GLY A 693 -21.35 -12.55 -2.48
N PHE A 694 -20.03 -12.75 -2.31
CA PHE A 694 -19.40 -12.79 -0.98
C PHE A 694 -19.53 -11.43 -0.30
N ARG A 695 -20.42 -11.35 0.68
CA ARG A 695 -20.47 -10.24 1.62
C ARG A 695 -19.76 -10.72 2.87
N PRO A 696 -18.43 -10.49 3.03
CA PRO A 696 -17.77 -10.89 4.25
C PRO A 696 -18.48 -10.18 5.40
N GLY A 697 -19.25 -10.94 6.20
CA GLY A 697 -19.54 -10.51 7.55
C GLY A 697 -18.18 -10.34 8.18
N TRP A 698 -17.79 -9.12 8.54
CA TRP A 698 -16.50 -8.81 9.17
C TRP A 698 -16.44 -9.41 10.58
N LYS A 699 -16.53 -10.74 10.68
CA LYS A 699 -16.16 -11.55 11.83
C LYS A 699 -14.64 -11.69 11.79
N VAL A 700 -13.94 -10.59 12.07
CA VAL A 700 -12.50 -10.69 12.30
C VAL A 700 -12.30 -11.04 13.77
N CYS A 701 -11.99 -12.32 13.99
CA CYS A 701 -11.20 -12.73 15.14
C CYS A 701 -9.85 -12.00 15.06
N LEU A 702 -9.59 -11.15 16.06
CA LEU A 702 -8.24 -10.76 16.46
C LEU A 702 -8.02 -11.28 17.88
#